data_AF-A0A1D6HFY1-F1
#
_entry.id   AF-A0A1D6HFY1-F1
#
_cell.length_a   1.000
_cell.length_b   1.000
_cell.length_c   1.000
_cell.angle_alpha   90.00
_cell.angle_beta   90.00
_cell.angle_gamma   90.00
#
_symmetry.space_group_name_H-M   'P 1'
#
loop_
_entity.id
_entity.type
_entity.pdbx_description
1 polymer ?
#
loop_
_entity_poly.entity_id
_entity_poly.type
_entity_poly.pdbx_seq_one_letter_code
_entity_poly.pdbx_strand_id
1 'polypeptide(L)'
;MALSYLEAVLCFMILMFIFETYLDIRQHRALKLPTLPKPLLGVISDEKFERSRAYSLDKSYFHFVHEFVTILMDTTILYYRSVPWFWKKSGELVTNVGLNAENEIIHTLAFLAGAMVWSKITDLSFSIYSTFVIEARHGFNKQTIWLFIRDMIKGVLLFMILGPPIVAAIIYIVQIGGPYLDIYLFGFMFALALLMMTIYPIVIAPLFNKFTPLPEGVLREKIEKLAASLKFPLKKLFVVDGSTRSSHSNAYMYGFFKNKRIVLYDTLIQQCTNEDEIVSVIAHELGHWKLNHIVYSFVAVQGYAGKVRLKLRLGVVIIKLYPQLLMFLQFGGYTLLLMFLQFGGYTLVRNSKDLFQSFGFEDQPIITGLIIFQHTRIPIQHLLSFCLNLVSRAFEFQVAMLSLCTPSSPPPPPSPHGTVITPTSSVALLRGAAERRDTALTSALHAALLKSGALRSRQAPLAAANSLLHAYLQCGLLSRALRLLDEMPRRDAATYAPLISAHCRLGAPLDALRAFLDMLAWGCSDEEGVDDVVRPNEFTAAAVVQACGLARDERLARMVHGYLVAGGFCDDPFVLGSLVNMYAKVGDVASARRLLLGLPCRDVVSWTAIVSGCVLNAMLEEALGVFLMMLEDGVLPNNVTMLSVIQACALMGASELFGPVHALVVLLELEHDASVVNSLIMMYAKNGFVEEAIRLFKGFYLKTGSVCSNEDVLAAVLYGCTISGSVKNGEGLHAHTIKMGAFPSISVENSLMGMYARFEQIDAALLVFEGMEVKDIVSWNTIISCLAKTDRVNEAMDIFSVLHAAAGGGLAPDFVTVLSMLQACSNAGLLHQGQMLHGYVMKSGFVYDVSICNALISMYAKLGRIDFAEMIFERMDIKDLVSWNSMINAYGMHGDGHSALRVFHQLKDAGTPAPNAITFVSVISACSHSGLVSEGHKCFESMGRDHGIEPSMDHYACVVDLLGRSGRFAEAEQFIRDMPVRPDSTIWGPLLAACQLHGNVDLAEKAAKELSALEPESDIWRVSLSNTYASVGRWRDAAKIRSEMRRVGLRKETGWSFVDVGGVEGFKFVSADTRHHDAEKIYSVWHSMNRHMADLAADVHKLNPISAI
;
A
#
# COMPACT_ATOMS: atom_id res chain seq x y z
N MET A 1 34.85 17.92 -4.03
CA MET A 1 35.31 18.41 -2.71
C MET A 1 34.83 17.43 -1.67
N ALA A 2 35.73 16.69 -1.02
CA ALA A 2 35.35 15.85 0.11
C ALA A 2 35.10 16.79 1.30
N LEU A 3 33.88 16.82 1.84
CA LEU A 3 33.59 17.53 3.09
C LEU A 3 34.50 16.97 4.18
N SER A 4 35.05 17.84 5.03
CA SER A 4 35.68 17.39 6.27
C SER A 4 34.65 16.67 7.16
N TYR A 5 35.07 15.70 7.97
CA TYR A 5 34.14 14.96 8.85
C TYR A 5 33.34 15.89 9.78
N LEU A 6 33.94 17.00 10.23
CA LEU A 6 33.26 18.04 11.01
C LEU A 6 32.10 18.68 10.23
N GLU A 7 32.34 19.09 8.98
CA GLU A 7 31.29 19.69 8.14
C GLU A 7 30.17 18.68 7.83
N ALA A 8 30.52 17.40 7.65
CA ALA A 8 29.54 16.35 7.40
C ALA A 8 28.63 16.13 8.61
N VAL A 9 29.20 16.13 9.83
CA VAL A 9 28.44 16.03 11.07
C VAL A 9 27.55 17.26 11.27
N LEU A 10 28.07 18.47 11.06
CA LEU A 10 27.29 19.71 11.16
C LEU A 10 26.14 19.76 10.16
N CYS A 11 26.39 19.42 8.89
CA CYS A 11 25.37 19.36 7.84
C CYS A 11 24.25 18.37 8.21
N PHE A 12 24.63 17.19 8.70
CA PHE A 12 23.67 16.16 9.10
C PHE A 12 22.85 16.57 10.33
N MET A 13 23.48 17.21 11.32
CA MET A 13 22.81 17.73 12.52
C MET A 13 21.76 18.80 12.16
N ILE A 14 22.10 19.73 11.26
CA ILE A 14 21.18 20.77 10.77
C ILE A 14 20.05 20.17 9.93
N LEU A 15 20.36 19.21 9.05
CA LEU A 15 19.35 18.55 8.22
C LEU A 15 18.32 17.79 9.07
N MET A 16 18.76 17.14 10.14
CA MET A 16 17.86 16.49 11.09
C MET A 16 17.03 17.49 11.89
N PHE A 17 17.62 18.60 12.32
CA PHE A 17 16.84 19.66 12.97
C PHE A 17 15.72 20.19 12.06
N ILE A 18 16.00 20.39 10.76
CA ILE A 18 14.98 20.78 9.77
C ILE A 18 13.88 19.73 9.67
N PHE A 19 14.26 18.45 9.67
CA PHE A 19 13.31 17.34 9.60
C PHE A 19 12.40 17.24 10.83
N GLU A 20 12.97 17.30 12.04
CA GLU A 20 12.19 17.28 13.29
C GLU A 20 11.30 18.52 13.41
N THR A 21 11.84 19.69 13.06
CA THR A 21 11.05 20.93 12.96
C THR A 21 9.86 20.77 12.03
N TYR A 22 10.02 20.10 10.89
CA TYR A 22 8.91 19.80 9.98
C TYR A 22 7.86 18.89 10.62
N LEU A 23 8.26 17.86 11.38
CA LEU A 23 7.35 16.98 12.11
C LEU A 23 6.58 17.73 13.20
N ASP A 24 7.28 18.57 13.96
CA ASP A 24 6.68 19.43 14.98
C ASP A 24 5.68 20.41 14.38
N ILE A 25 6.00 21.03 13.23
CA ILE A 25 5.07 21.91 12.50
C ILE A 25 3.81 21.14 12.07
N ARG A 26 3.95 19.89 11.62
CA ARG A 26 2.79 19.05 11.26
C ARG A 26 1.94 18.72 12.47
N GLN A 27 2.57 18.31 13.59
CA GLN A 27 1.86 18.02 14.82
C GLN A 27 1.18 19.26 15.38
N HIS A 28 1.85 20.41 15.33
CA HIS A 28 1.30 21.70 15.72
C HIS A 28 0.10 22.12 14.86
N ARG A 29 0.12 21.86 13.54
CA ARG A 29 -1.05 22.07 12.65
C ARG A 29 -2.21 21.14 13.01
N ALA A 30 -1.94 19.87 13.32
CA ALA A 30 -2.98 18.93 13.74
C ALA A 30 -3.64 19.37 15.06
N LEU A 31 -2.85 19.90 16.00
CA LEU A 31 -3.33 20.46 17.27
C LEU A 31 -4.13 21.77 17.12
N LYS A 32 -4.07 22.46 15.97
CA LYS A 32 -4.86 23.69 15.70
C LYS A 32 -6.27 23.42 15.17
N LEU A 33 -6.58 22.18 14.78
CA LEU A 33 -7.91 21.83 14.32
C LEU A 33 -8.91 21.94 15.49
N PRO A 34 -9.97 22.75 15.40
CA PRO A 34 -10.84 23.06 16.53
C PRO A 34 -11.84 21.94 16.88
N THR A 35 -11.86 20.86 16.12
CA THR A 35 -12.93 19.86 16.16
C THR A 35 -12.61 18.72 17.11
N LEU A 36 -13.48 18.48 18.09
CA LEU A 36 -13.45 17.27 18.92
C LEU A 36 -13.61 16.04 18.00
N PRO A 37 -12.71 15.04 18.06
CA PRO A 37 -12.84 13.83 17.25
C PRO A 37 -14.19 13.14 17.48
N LYS A 38 -14.85 12.70 16.40
CA LYS A 38 -16.19 12.09 16.44
C LYS A 38 -16.39 11.00 17.51
N PRO A 39 -15.41 10.11 17.80
CA PRO A 39 -15.57 9.08 18.84
C PRO A 39 -15.59 9.62 20.28
N LEU A 40 -15.15 10.85 20.49
CA LEU A 40 -15.04 11.49 21.81
C LEU A 40 -16.21 12.44 22.10
N LEU A 41 -17.10 12.68 21.12
CA LEU A 41 -18.34 13.42 21.28
C LEU A 41 -19.23 12.73 22.31
N GLY A 42 -19.52 13.42 23.42
CA GLY A 42 -20.29 12.89 24.55
C GLY A 42 -19.46 12.17 25.63
N VAL A 43 -18.17 11.89 25.39
CA VAL A 43 -17.26 11.29 26.39
C VAL A 43 -16.37 12.34 27.06
N ILE A 44 -15.94 13.35 26.31
CA ILE A 44 -15.12 14.47 26.80
C ILE A 44 -15.85 15.78 26.53
N SER A 45 -15.93 16.67 27.51
CA SER A 45 -16.53 18.00 27.32
C SER A 45 -15.63 18.88 26.45
N ASP A 46 -16.25 19.77 25.66
CA ASP A 46 -15.53 20.72 24.81
C ASP A 46 -14.54 21.57 25.62
N GLU A 47 -14.90 21.98 26.84
CA GLU A 47 -14.01 22.73 27.74
C GLU A 47 -12.74 21.94 28.11
N LYS A 48 -12.86 20.62 28.36
CA LYS A 48 -11.74 19.75 28.72
C LYS A 48 -10.83 19.49 27.52
N PHE A 49 -11.42 19.33 26.33
CA PHE A 49 -10.68 19.21 25.07
C PHE A 49 -9.91 20.51 24.75
N GLU A 50 -10.55 21.66 24.87
CA GLU A 50 -9.93 22.98 24.66
C GLU A 50 -8.75 23.22 25.61
N ARG A 51 -8.89 22.91 26.91
CA ARG A 51 -7.78 23.00 27.88
C ARG A 51 -6.61 22.08 27.53
N SER A 52 -6.89 20.83 27.19
CA SER A 52 -5.83 19.86 26.78
C SER A 52 -5.12 20.31 25.51
N ARG A 53 -5.86 20.88 24.55
CA ARG A 53 -5.31 21.40 23.30
C ARG A 53 -4.45 22.63 23.53
N ALA A 54 -4.93 23.59 24.34
CA ALA A 54 -4.18 24.80 24.70
C ALA A 54 -2.84 24.47 25.40
N TYR A 55 -2.86 23.51 26.35
CA TYR A 55 -1.62 23.03 27.00
C TYR A 55 -0.65 22.41 26.00
N SER A 56 -1.16 21.57 25.09
CA SER A 56 -0.33 20.91 24.05
C SER A 56 0.28 21.91 23.06
N LEU A 57 -0.44 22.98 22.71
CA LEU A 57 0.03 24.06 21.83
C LEU A 57 1.14 24.89 22.51
N ASP A 58 0.95 25.29 23.77
CA ASP A 58 1.96 26.03 24.52
C ASP A 58 3.26 25.22 24.70
N LYS A 59 3.13 23.91 24.99
CA LYS A 59 4.28 23.00 25.13
C LYS A 59 5.00 22.78 23.80
N SER A 60 4.25 22.63 22.71
CA SER A 60 4.81 22.51 21.36
C SER A 60 5.57 23.78 20.94
N TYR A 61 5.05 24.97 21.23
CA TYR A 61 5.74 26.23 20.95
C TYR A 61 7.04 26.38 21.75
N PHE A 62 6.99 26.07 23.05
CA PHE A 62 8.18 26.08 23.89
C PHE A 62 9.24 25.08 23.41
N HIS A 63 8.84 23.86 23.03
CA HIS A 63 9.75 22.86 22.50
C HIS A 63 10.47 23.36 21.24
N PHE A 64 9.74 23.97 20.29
CA PHE A 64 10.33 24.56 19.09
C PHE A 64 11.40 25.62 19.40
N VAL A 65 11.13 26.52 20.34
CA VAL A 65 12.09 27.57 20.74
C VAL A 65 13.30 26.97 21.45
N HIS A 66 13.08 26.02 22.36
CA HIS A 66 14.15 25.33 23.09
C HIS A 66 15.09 24.59 22.13
N GLU A 67 14.55 23.74 21.26
CA GLU A 67 15.33 22.98 20.27
C GLU A 67 16.11 23.89 19.33
N PHE A 68 15.51 25.00 18.87
CA PHE A 68 16.20 25.98 18.02
C PHE A 68 17.40 26.64 18.72
N VAL A 69 17.28 26.99 20.00
CA VAL A 69 18.40 27.56 20.75
C VAL A 69 19.48 26.50 21.02
N THR A 70 19.08 25.28 21.35
CA THR A 70 20.01 24.17 21.61
C THR A 70 20.81 23.81 20.36
N ILE A 71 20.19 23.68 19.19
CA ILE A 71 20.92 23.37 17.94
C ILE A 71 21.88 24.49 17.57
N LEU A 72 21.49 25.75 17.77
CA LEU A 72 22.35 26.90 17.51
C LEU A 72 23.57 26.90 18.44
N MET A 73 23.36 26.61 19.72
CA MET A 73 24.43 26.49 20.71
C MET A 73 25.38 25.34 20.38
N ASP A 74 24.87 24.14 20.09
CA ASP A 74 25.68 22.96 19.77
C ASP A 74 26.48 23.15 18.47
N THR A 75 25.85 23.73 17.44
CA THR A 75 26.52 24.07 16.18
C THR A 75 27.66 25.06 16.42
N THR A 76 27.44 26.07 17.27
CA THR A 76 28.45 27.07 17.65
C THR A 76 29.61 26.41 18.41
N ILE A 77 29.32 25.57 19.40
CA ILE A 77 30.31 24.85 20.23
C ILE A 77 31.21 23.96 19.36
N LEU A 78 30.63 23.24 18.40
CA LEU A 78 31.36 22.35 17.49
C LEU A 78 32.15 23.12 16.43
N TYR A 79 31.55 24.15 15.82
CA TYR A 79 32.18 24.95 14.76
C TYR A 79 33.40 25.73 15.28
N TYR A 80 33.29 26.36 16.45
CA TYR A 80 34.41 27.10 17.08
C TYR A 80 35.38 26.22 17.87
N ARG A 81 35.23 24.89 17.81
CA ARG A 81 36.10 23.93 18.51
C ARG A 81 36.23 24.24 20.01
N SER A 82 35.12 24.65 20.63
CA SER A 82 35.10 24.97 22.06
C SER A 82 35.31 23.73 22.93
N VAL A 83 34.98 22.53 22.44
CA VAL A 83 35.17 21.27 23.17
C VAL A 83 36.65 20.90 23.35
N PRO A 84 37.52 20.91 22.31
CA PRO A 84 38.97 20.77 22.48
C PRO A 84 39.59 21.82 23.41
N TRP A 85 39.16 23.08 23.29
CA TRP A 85 39.62 24.14 24.17
C TRP A 85 39.28 23.85 25.64
N PHE A 86 38.05 23.40 25.89
CA PHE A 86 37.58 23.06 27.22
C PHE A 86 38.29 21.83 27.80
N TRP A 87 38.58 20.83 26.96
CA TRP A 87 39.39 19.66 27.32
C TRP A 87 40.81 20.05 27.75
N LYS A 88 41.46 20.99 27.05
CA LYS A 88 42.78 21.48 27.45
C LYS A 88 42.74 22.21 28.80
N LYS A 89 41.73 23.06 29.00
CA LYS A 89 41.55 23.83 30.24
C LYS A 89 41.25 22.96 31.46
N SER A 90 40.50 21.88 31.30
CA SER A 90 40.29 20.93 32.41
C SER A 90 41.58 20.22 32.81
N GLY A 91 42.49 19.96 31.87
CA GLY A 91 43.81 19.39 32.15
C GLY A 91 44.70 20.33 32.96
N GLU A 92 44.76 21.61 32.56
CA GLU A 92 45.47 22.66 33.31
C GLU A 92 44.92 22.81 34.74
N LEU A 93 43.60 22.69 34.92
CA LEU A 93 42.96 22.73 36.23
C LEU A 93 43.38 21.53 37.10
N VAL A 94 43.42 20.32 36.54
CA VAL A 94 43.84 19.10 37.24
C VAL A 94 45.30 19.24 37.71
N THR A 95 46.19 19.76 36.87
CA THR A 95 47.59 20.02 37.25
C THR A 95 47.70 21.08 38.34
N ASN A 96 46.88 22.14 38.30
CA ASN A 96 46.88 23.20 39.32
C ASN A 96 46.39 22.73 40.69
N VAL A 97 45.54 21.70 40.73
CA VAL A 97 45.05 21.06 41.96
C VAL A 97 46.03 19.97 42.47
N GLY A 98 47.15 19.74 41.78
CA GLY A 98 48.19 18.80 42.19
C GLY A 98 47.88 17.33 41.87
N LEU A 99 46.93 17.08 40.97
CA LEU A 99 46.53 15.74 40.53
C LEU A 99 47.20 15.39 39.19
N ASN A 100 47.42 14.10 38.92
CA ASN A 100 48.05 13.66 37.68
C ASN A 100 47.09 13.80 36.49
N ALA A 101 47.34 14.78 35.62
CA ALA A 101 46.57 15.01 34.39
C ALA A 101 46.83 13.96 33.30
N GLU A 102 47.91 13.18 33.39
CA GLU A 102 48.15 12.04 32.48
C GLU A 102 47.19 10.87 32.75
N ASN A 103 46.54 10.85 33.93
CA ASN A 103 45.49 9.89 34.20
C ASN A 103 44.19 10.35 33.53
N GLU A 104 43.88 9.71 32.40
CA GLU A 104 42.70 9.99 31.57
C GLU A 104 41.38 9.96 32.38
N ILE A 105 41.27 9.13 33.42
CA ILE A 105 40.07 9.07 34.28
C ILE A 105 39.91 10.39 35.04
N ILE A 106 40.97 10.89 35.68
CA ILE A 106 40.93 12.13 36.49
C ILE A 106 40.66 13.34 35.58
N HIS A 107 41.33 13.40 34.43
CA HIS A 107 41.13 14.46 33.44
C HIS A 107 39.69 14.47 32.90
N THR A 108 39.14 13.28 32.59
CA THR A 108 37.74 13.13 32.15
C THR A 108 36.75 13.56 33.22
N LEU A 109 36.98 13.21 34.49
CA LEU A 109 36.08 13.60 35.57
C LEU A 109 36.06 15.11 35.79
N ALA A 110 37.22 15.78 35.69
CA ALA A 110 37.30 17.24 35.76
C ALA A 110 36.58 17.92 34.58
N PHE A 111 36.75 17.37 33.37
CA PHE A 111 36.03 17.84 32.18
C PHE A 111 34.51 17.71 32.33
N LEU A 112 34.02 16.55 32.77
CA LEU A 112 32.59 16.31 32.97
C LEU A 112 32.01 17.17 34.09
N ALA A 113 32.75 17.42 35.17
CA ALA A 113 32.32 18.32 36.23
C ALA A 113 32.08 19.74 35.70
N GLY A 114 32.99 20.26 34.89
CA GLY A 114 32.82 21.56 34.25
C GLY A 114 31.68 21.58 33.22
N ALA A 115 31.57 20.54 32.39
CA ALA A 115 30.50 20.41 31.40
C ALA A 115 29.10 20.35 32.04
N MET A 116 28.98 19.70 33.20
CA MET A 116 27.74 19.67 33.98
C MET A 116 27.33 21.06 34.48
N VAL A 117 28.26 21.83 35.03
CA VAL A 117 27.98 23.18 35.50
C VAL A 117 27.50 24.06 34.35
N TRP A 118 28.17 23.97 33.20
CA TRP A 118 27.75 24.64 31.97
C TRP A 118 26.32 24.27 31.56
N SER A 119 26.02 22.97 31.42
CA SER A 119 24.69 22.49 31.04
C SER A 119 23.60 22.92 32.04
N LYS A 120 23.89 22.93 33.34
CA LYS A 120 22.92 23.41 34.34
C LYS A 120 22.65 24.90 34.25
N ILE A 121 23.65 25.71 33.90
CA ILE A 121 23.47 27.15 33.72
C ILE A 121 22.64 27.43 32.47
N THR A 122 22.90 26.74 31.36
CA THR A 122 22.18 26.96 30.09
C THR A 122 20.72 26.51 30.17
N ASP A 123 20.44 25.38 30.84
CA ASP A 123 19.08 24.82 30.90
C ASP A 123 18.20 25.47 31.98
N LEU A 124 18.80 26.22 32.92
CA LEU A 124 18.08 26.77 34.07
C LEU A 124 16.95 27.73 33.65
N SER A 125 17.21 28.61 32.68
CA SER A 125 16.23 29.58 32.19
C SER A 125 15.01 28.89 31.56
N PHE A 126 15.25 27.87 30.74
CA PHE A 126 14.21 27.06 30.10
C PHE A 126 13.42 26.23 31.12
N SER A 127 14.09 25.62 32.10
CA SER A 127 13.44 24.83 33.14
C SER A 127 12.56 25.69 34.06
N ILE A 128 13.00 26.91 34.39
CA ILE A 128 12.19 27.89 35.13
C ILE A 128 10.97 28.30 34.31
N TYR A 129 11.14 28.61 33.02
CA TYR A 129 10.02 29.01 32.16
C TYR A 129 8.99 27.89 31.98
N SER A 130 9.45 26.67 31.69
CA SER A 130 8.56 25.51 31.55
C SER A 130 7.75 25.28 32.83
N THR A 131 8.40 25.32 34.00
CA THR A 131 7.76 24.98 35.28
C THR A 131 6.89 26.11 35.83
N PHE A 132 7.37 27.35 35.83
CA PHE A 132 6.70 28.47 36.50
C PHE A 132 5.86 29.35 35.57
N VAL A 133 5.96 29.19 34.24
CA VAL A 133 5.11 29.91 33.28
C VAL A 133 4.13 28.95 32.60
N ILE A 134 4.62 27.89 31.93
CA ILE A 134 3.74 26.99 31.15
C ILE A 134 2.90 26.10 32.07
N GLU A 135 3.55 25.30 32.92
CA GLU A 135 2.84 24.39 33.84
C GLU A 135 1.97 25.18 34.84
N ALA A 136 2.38 26.39 35.24
CA ALA A 136 1.58 27.26 36.10
C ALA A 136 0.32 27.81 35.40
N ARG A 137 0.43 28.24 34.13
CA ARG A 137 -0.69 28.76 33.33
C ARG A 137 -1.82 27.72 33.19
N HIS A 138 -1.46 26.45 33.07
CA HIS A 138 -2.41 25.34 32.93
C HIS A 138 -2.77 24.66 34.26
N GLY A 139 -2.35 25.23 35.40
CA GLY A 139 -2.71 24.74 36.74
C GLY A 139 -2.04 23.43 37.15
N PHE A 140 -1.00 23.00 36.41
CA PHE A 140 -0.22 21.80 36.69
C PHE A 140 0.88 22.02 37.72
N ASN A 141 1.45 23.22 37.82
CA ASN A 141 2.51 23.49 38.79
C ASN A 141 1.95 23.72 40.21
N LYS A 142 2.46 22.96 41.18
CA LYS A 142 2.24 23.16 42.63
C LYS A 142 3.54 23.34 43.41
N GLN A 143 4.69 23.30 42.72
CA GLN A 143 6.01 23.39 43.30
C GLN A 143 6.36 24.84 43.67
N THR A 144 7.00 25.04 44.83
CA THR A 144 7.57 26.35 45.19
C THR A 144 8.98 26.51 44.59
N ILE A 145 9.42 27.75 44.34
CA ILE A 145 10.77 28.04 43.84
C ILE A 145 11.84 27.41 44.74
N TRP A 146 11.66 27.46 46.06
CA TRP A 146 12.59 26.83 47.01
C TRP A 146 12.61 25.31 46.88
N LEU A 147 11.45 24.65 46.74
CA LEU A 147 11.38 23.20 46.53
C LEU A 147 12.04 22.80 45.21
N PHE A 148 11.87 23.61 44.16
CA PHE A 148 12.50 23.43 42.86
C PHE A 148 14.03 23.51 42.94
N ILE A 149 14.57 24.57 43.55
CA ILE A 149 16.03 24.73 43.72
C ILE A 149 16.60 23.60 44.59
N ARG A 150 15.90 23.22 45.66
CA ARG A 150 16.31 22.13 46.54
C ARG A 150 16.38 20.79 45.79
N ASP A 151 15.38 20.48 44.97
CA ASP A 151 15.37 19.25 44.18
C ASP A 151 16.45 19.29 43.08
N MET A 152 16.71 20.45 42.47
CA MET A 152 17.82 20.64 41.54
C MET A 152 19.18 20.34 42.20
N ILE A 153 19.44 20.89 43.39
CA ILE A 153 20.69 20.66 44.14
C ILE A 153 20.83 19.18 44.52
N LYS A 154 19.75 18.55 45.03
CA LYS A 154 19.75 17.10 45.33
C LYS A 154 20.11 16.26 44.10
N GLY A 155 19.58 16.62 42.93
CA GLY A 155 19.89 15.95 41.67
C GLY A 155 21.36 16.08 41.29
N VAL A 156 21.93 17.29 41.41
CA VAL A 156 23.37 17.53 41.14
C VAL A 156 24.25 16.73 42.10
N LEU A 157 23.95 16.74 43.40
CA LEU A 157 24.69 15.96 44.40
C LEU A 157 24.63 14.45 44.12
N LEU A 158 23.45 13.94 43.78
CA LEU A 158 23.28 12.53 43.44
C LEU A 158 24.11 12.13 42.22
N PHE A 159 24.15 12.98 41.19
CA PHE A 159 24.98 12.75 40.01
C PHE A 159 26.48 12.81 40.35
N MET A 160 26.91 13.76 41.19
CA MET A 160 28.32 13.82 41.63
C MET A 160 28.76 12.59 42.43
N ILE A 161 27.83 11.89 43.08
CA ILE A 161 28.13 10.66 43.83
C ILE A 161 28.12 9.43 42.92
N LEU A 162 27.08 9.26 42.08
CA LEU A 162 26.90 8.06 41.25
C LEU A 162 27.65 8.12 39.91
N GLY A 163 27.78 9.32 39.33
CA GLY A 163 28.35 9.54 38.00
C GLY A 163 29.84 9.20 37.90
N PRO A 164 30.72 9.73 38.77
CA PRO A 164 32.16 9.49 38.65
C PRO A 164 32.58 8.01 38.70
N PRO A 165 32.06 7.16 39.60
CA PRO A 165 32.36 5.73 39.59
C PRO A 165 31.90 5.02 38.31
N ILE A 166 30.73 5.39 37.78
CA ILE A 166 30.17 4.80 36.55
C ILE A 166 31.05 5.18 35.35
N VAL A 167 31.41 6.47 35.24
CA VAL A 167 32.25 6.96 34.14
C VAL A 167 33.65 6.36 34.22
N ALA A 168 34.25 6.28 35.40
CA ALA A 168 35.55 5.66 35.60
C ALA A 168 35.54 4.17 35.18
N ALA A 169 34.48 3.43 35.53
CA ALA A 169 34.31 2.05 35.11
C ALA A 169 34.16 1.92 33.58
N ILE A 170 33.40 2.81 32.93
CA ILE A 170 33.28 2.83 31.47
C ILE A 170 34.65 3.07 30.81
N ILE A 171 35.40 4.09 31.26
CA ILE A 171 36.73 4.40 30.71
C ILE A 171 37.67 3.21 30.88
N TYR A 172 37.68 2.58 32.06
CA TYR A 172 38.51 1.40 32.33
C TYR A 172 38.16 0.22 31.41
N ILE A 173 36.86 -0.08 31.23
CA ILE A 173 36.39 -1.09 30.29
C ILE A 173 36.82 -0.76 28.87
N VAL A 174 36.76 0.52 28.49
CA VAL A 174 37.19 1.00 27.17
C VAL A 174 38.70 0.84 26.99
N GLN A 175 39.52 1.15 28.00
CA GLN A 175 40.98 0.97 27.93
C GLN A 175 41.39 -0.49 27.75
N ILE A 176 40.68 -1.44 28.37
CA ILE A 176 41.01 -2.88 28.32
C ILE A 176 40.33 -3.61 27.14
N GLY A 177 39.21 -3.09 26.64
CA GLY A 177 38.19 -3.86 25.94
C GLY A 177 38.58 -4.57 24.62
N GLY A 178 39.73 -4.29 24.00
CA GLY A 178 40.20 -5.02 22.81
C GLY A 178 39.13 -5.21 21.71
N PRO A 179 39.10 -6.36 21.00
CA PRO A 179 38.12 -6.64 19.94
C PRO A 179 36.70 -6.97 20.44
N TYR A 180 36.50 -7.08 21.76
CA TYR A 180 35.21 -7.42 22.39
C TYR A 180 34.65 -6.26 23.22
N LEU A 181 35.15 -5.04 22.99
CA LEU A 181 34.78 -3.83 23.70
C LEU A 181 33.27 -3.63 23.79
N ASP A 182 32.58 -3.90 22.67
CA ASP A 182 31.13 -3.79 22.56
C ASP A 182 30.37 -4.73 23.51
N ILE A 183 30.87 -5.95 23.75
CA ILE A 183 30.30 -6.92 24.69
C ILE A 183 30.49 -6.45 26.13
N TYR A 184 31.72 -6.05 26.48
CA TYR A 184 32.03 -5.65 27.84
C TYR A 184 31.23 -4.40 28.25
N LEU A 185 31.14 -3.43 27.35
CA LEU A 185 30.38 -2.21 27.59
C LEU A 185 28.87 -2.48 27.64
N PHE A 186 28.35 -3.35 26.77
CA PHE A 186 26.96 -3.80 26.84
C PHE A 186 26.65 -4.54 28.15
N GLY A 187 27.48 -5.51 28.54
CA GLY A 187 27.30 -6.29 29.76
C GLY A 187 27.33 -5.42 31.02
N PHE A 188 28.27 -4.47 31.08
CA PHE A 188 28.33 -3.49 32.16
C PHE A 188 27.09 -2.60 32.21
N MET A 189 26.68 -2.02 31.07
CA MET A 189 25.52 -1.13 31.02
C MET A 189 24.21 -1.87 31.30
N PHE A 190 24.11 -3.14 30.91
CA PHE A 190 23.00 -4.03 31.27
C PHE A 190 22.94 -4.29 32.77
N ALA A 191 24.07 -4.65 33.38
CA ALA A 191 24.17 -4.85 34.83
C ALA A 191 23.85 -3.55 35.59
N LEU A 192 24.38 -2.42 35.13
CA LEU A 192 24.10 -1.10 35.69
C LEU A 192 22.62 -0.73 35.56
N ALA A 193 21.97 -1.02 34.43
CA ALA A 193 20.55 -0.78 34.24
C ALA A 193 19.69 -1.62 35.21
N LEU A 194 20.02 -2.90 35.38
CA LEU A 194 19.36 -3.77 36.37
C LEU A 194 19.56 -3.24 37.80
N LEU A 195 20.78 -2.81 38.13
CA LEU A 195 21.10 -2.20 39.41
C LEU A 195 20.28 -0.91 39.62
N MET A 196 20.26 -0.02 38.65
CA MET A 196 19.50 1.24 38.70
C MET A 196 17.99 1.00 38.79
N MET A 197 17.43 -0.03 38.15
CA MET A 197 16.03 -0.42 38.31
C MET A 197 15.67 -0.82 39.75
N THR A 198 16.65 -1.29 40.53
CA THR A 198 16.45 -1.62 41.95
C THR A 198 16.74 -0.43 42.87
N ILE A 199 17.83 0.30 42.63
CA ILE A 199 18.25 1.44 43.45
C ILE A 199 17.30 2.62 43.28
N TYR A 200 16.85 2.90 42.06
CA TYR A 200 16.06 4.09 41.76
C TYR A 200 14.79 4.20 42.64
N PRO A 201 13.87 3.22 42.65
CA PRO A 201 12.64 3.38 43.43
C PRO A 201 12.81 3.17 44.94
N ILE A 202 13.93 2.59 45.39
CA ILE A 202 14.19 2.29 46.82
C ILE A 202 14.98 3.41 47.50
N VAL A 203 15.93 4.01 46.79
CA VAL A 203 16.87 5.00 47.34
C VAL A 203 16.69 6.36 46.68
N ILE A 204 16.64 6.42 45.35
CA ILE A 204 16.64 7.71 44.63
C ILE A 204 15.27 8.39 44.72
N ALA A 205 14.20 7.73 44.31
CA ALA A 205 12.86 8.33 44.30
C ALA A 205 12.41 8.80 45.71
N PRO A 206 12.69 8.07 46.81
CA PRO A 206 12.39 8.54 48.17
C PRO A 206 13.17 9.78 48.65
N LEU A 207 14.29 10.15 48.02
CA LEU A 207 14.99 11.41 48.33
C LEU A 207 14.20 12.63 47.86
N PHE A 208 13.36 12.45 46.85
CA PHE A 208 12.53 13.49 46.26
C PHE A 208 11.10 13.41 46.81
N ASN A 209 10.48 12.23 46.82
CA ASN A 209 9.07 12.07 47.19
C ASN A 209 8.90 11.26 48.49
N LYS A 210 7.84 11.54 49.24
CA LYS A 210 7.45 10.75 50.41
C LYS A 210 6.55 9.59 49.95
N PHE A 211 6.96 8.38 50.30
CA PHE A 211 6.19 7.16 50.03
C PHE A 211 5.52 6.70 51.32
N THR A 212 4.19 6.68 51.34
CA THR A 212 3.39 6.14 52.46
C THR A 212 2.65 4.88 52.03
N PRO A 213 2.48 3.87 52.90
CA PRO A 213 1.62 2.73 52.58
C PRO A 213 0.17 3.21 52.34
N LEU A 214 -0.52 2.61 51.36
CA LEU A 214 -1.94 2.91 51.16
C LEU A 214 -2.74 2.46 52.42
N PRO A 215 -3.55 3.34 53.02
CA PRO A 215 -4.33 3.00 54.20
C PRO A 215 -5.30 1.83 53.94
N GLU A 216 -5.64 1.10 54.99
CA GLU A 216 -6.63 0.01 54.96
C GLU A 216 -8.00 0.58 54.58
N GLY A 217 -8.66 0.01 53.57
CA GLY A 217 -9.93 0.51 53.05
C GLY A 217 -10.37 -0.21 51.76
N VAL A 218 -11.57 0.12 51.28
CA VAL A 218 -12.23 -0.56 50.14
C VAL A 218 -11.37 -0.51 48.87
N LEU A 219 -10.74 0.63 48.56
CA LEU A 219 -9.82 0.76 47.43
C LEU A 219 -8.63 -0.20 47.51
N ARG A 220 -8.02 -0.36 48.69
CA ARG A 220 -6.87 -1.27 48.88
C ARG A 220 -7.27 -2.72 48.67
N GLU A 221 -8.40 -3.13 49.25
CA GLU A 221 -8.93 -4.50 49.08
C GLU A 221 -9.24 -4.81 47.61
N LYS A 222 -9.85 -3.86 46.87
CA LYS A 222 -10.14 -4.03 45.44
C LYS A 222 -8.86 -4.23 44.62
N ILE A 223 -7.81 -3.43 44.88
CA ILE A 223 -6.53 -3.53 44.17
C ILE A 223 -5.81 -4.84 44.50
N GLU A 224 -5.79 -5.24 45.78
CA GLU A 224 -5.17 -6.50 46.21
C GLU A 224 -5.91 -7.72 45.62
N LYS A 225 -7.25 -7.69 45.58
CA LYS A 225 -8.09 -8.72 44.95
C LYS A 225 -7.86 -8.79 43.44
N LEU A 226 -7.75 -7.64 42.75
CA LEU A 226 -7.42 -7.59 41.33
C LEU A 226 -6.03 -8.18 41.07
N ALA A 227 -5.02 -7.78 41.82
CA ALA A 227 -3.67 -8.32 41.71
C ALA A 227 -3.63 -9.84 41.96
N ALA A 228 -4.37 -10.33 42.96
CA ALA A 228 -4.49 -11.76 43.26
C ALA A 228 -5.17 -12.53 42.11
N SER A 229 -6.24 -11.98 41.52
CA SER A 229 -6.94 -12.59 40.37
C SER A 229 -6.02 -12.77 39.16
N LEU A 230 -5.08 -11.85 38.96
CA LEU A 230 -4.11 -11.87 37.87
C LEU A 230 -2.82 -12.63 38.22
N LYS A 231 -2.73 -13.21 39.43
CA LYS A 231 -1.52 -13.85 39.97
C LYS A 231 -0.30 -12.92 39.97
N PHE A 232 -0.52 -11.62 40.14
CA PHE A 232 0.56 -10.64 40.24
C PHE A 232 1.17 -10.71 41.65
N PRO A 233 2.51 -10.88 41.79
CA PRO A 233 3.16 -11.03 43.10
C PRO A 233 3.32 -9.68 43.80
N LEU A 234 2.21 -9.06 44.17
CA LEU A 234 2.16 -7.79 44.90
C LEU A 234 2.71 -7.97 46.32
N LYS A 235 3.75 -7.22 46.66
CA LYS A 235 4.37 -7.25 48.00
C LYS A 235 4.01 -6.03 48.84
N LYS A 236 3.95 -4.83 48.24
CA LYS A 236 3.60 -3.57 48.93
C LYS A 236 2.90 -2.61 47.97
N LEU A 237 1.95 -1.84 48.49
CA LEU A 237 1.19 -0.81 47.80
C LEU A 237 1.44 0.55 48.48
N PHE A 238 1.91 1.53 47.71
CA PHE A 238 2.30 2.85 48.22
C PHE A 238 1.53 3.98 47.55
N VAL A 239 1.36 5.07 48.29
CA VAL A 239 0.96 6.38 47.80
C VAL A 239 2.17 7.31 47.83
N VAL A 240 2.34 8.08 46.77
CA VAL A 240 3.38 9.12 46.63
C VAL A 240 2.72 10.50 46.68
N ASP A 241 3.38 11.43 47.38
CA ASP A 241 2.99 12.85 47.52
C ASP A 241 3.27 13.69 46.26
N GLY A 242 2.76 13.25 45.11
CA GLY A 242 2.91 13.93 43.82
C GLY A 242 2.30 15.34 43.80
N SER A 243 1.27 15.57 44.61
CA SER A 243 0.55 16.85 44.74
C SER A 243 1.43 18.02 45.18
N THR A 244 2.57 17.74 45.84
CA THR A 244 3.53 18.76 46.27
C THR A 244 4.29 19.41 45.11
N ARG A 245 4.30 18.78 43.94
CA ARG A 245 5.06 19.21 42.75
C ARG A 245 4.17 19.46 41.55
N SER A 246 3.20 18.57 41.31
CA SER A 246 2.33 18.69 40.14
C SER A 246 0.91 18.22 40.42
N SER A 247 -0.06 18.65 39.62
CA SER A 247 -1.41 18.07 39.61
C SER A 247 -1.58 16.93 38.60
N HIS A 248 -0.50 16.39 38.03
CA HIS A 248 -0.58 15.23 37.13
C HIS A 248 -0.90 13.95 37.91
N SER A 249 -1.83 13.16 37.39
CA SER A 249 -2.19 11.85 37.92
C SER A 249 -1.37 10.76 37.25
N ASN A 250 -0.81 9.86 38.07
CA ASN A 250 0.02 8.76 37.57
C ASN A 250 -0.05 7.55 38.52
N ALA A 251 0.19 6.37 37.96
CA ALA A 251 0.38 5.13 38.69
C ALA A 251 1.46 4.31 37.98
N TYR A 252 2.36 3.69 38.74
CA TYR A 252 3.39 2.85 38.16
C TYR A 252 3.71 1.64 39.02
N MET A 253 4.29 0.63 38.38
CA MET A 253 4.67 -0.63 39.02
C MET A 253 6.17 -0.85 38.89
N TYR A 254 6.80 -1.31 39.96
CA TYR A 254 8.23 -1.60 39.96
C TYR A 254 8.58 -2.80 40.82
N GLY A 255 9.81 -3.28 40.69
CA GLY A 255 10.34 -4.40 41.47
C GLY A 255 10.71 -5.60 40.60
N PHE A 256 11.47 -6.52 41.17
CA PHE A 256 12.06 -7.66 40.46
C PHE A 256 11.47 -8.98 40.96
N PHE A 257 11.21 -9.91 40.05
CA PHE A 257 10.61 -11.23 40.33
C PHE A 257 9.39 -11.18 41.27
N LYS A 258 9.50 -11.76 42.47
CA LYS A 258 8.42 -11.90 43.47
C LYS A 258 8.23 -10.67 44.36
N ASN A 259 9.06 -9.63 44.23
CA ASN A 259 9.02 -8.43 45.07
C ASN A 259 8.46 -7.23 44.30
N LYS A 260 7.29 -7.37 43.67
CA LYS A 260 6.65 -6.30 42.90
C LYS A 260 5.87 -5.35 43.82
N ARG A 261 5.85 -4.07 43.47
CA ARG A 261 5.20 -2.99 44.20
C ARG A 261 4.40 -2.12 43.23
N ILE A 262 3.26 -1.64 43.69
CA ILE A 262 2.42 -0.68 42.96
C ILE A 262 2.51 0.65 43.70
N VAL A 263 2.65 1.75 42.96
CA VAL A 263 2.68 3.11 43.47
C VAL A 263 1.60 3.93 42.80
N LEU A 264 0.80 4.60 43.61
CA LEU A 264 -0.23 5.53 43.19
C LEU A 264 0.17 6.95 43.59
N TYR A 265 -0.09 7.92 42.73
CA TYR A 265 0.07 9.32 43.12
C TYR A 265 -1.17 9.75 43.91
N ASP A 266 -0.99 10.54 44.96
CA ASP A 266 -2.09 11.13 45.71
C ASP A 266 -3.01 12.01 44.84
N THR A 267 -2.47 12.64 43.79
CA THR A 267 -3.22 13.36 42.75
C THR A 267 -4.22 12.48 42.02
N LEU A 268 -3.87 11.22 41.70
CA LEU A 268 -4.77 10.26 41.06
C LEU A 268 -5.94 9.91 41.99
N ILE A 269 -5.65 9.75 43.28
CA ILE A 269 -6.66 9.46 44.30
C ILE A 269 -7.58 10.66 44.53
N GLN A 270 -7.04 11.88 44.46
CA GLN A 270 -7.82 13.12 44.65
C GLN A 270 -8.69 13.48 43.43
N GLN A 271 -8.27 13.09 42.21
CA GLN A 271 -8.98 13.45 40.97
C GLN A 271 -10.10 12.47 40.60
N CYS A 272 -9.96 11.19 40.94
CA CYS A 272 -11.00 10.20 40.71
C CYS A 272 -12.03 10.23 41.85
N THR A 273 -13.30 10.50 41.52
CA THR A 273 -14.40 10.51 42.50
C THR A 273 -14.89 9.11 42.86
N ASN A 274 -14.61 8.11 42.02
CA ASN A 274 -14.95 6.70 42.25
C ASN A 274 -13.69 5.82 42.33
N GLU A 275 -13.64 4.95 43.35
CA GLU A 275 -12.59 3.95 43.51
C GLU A 275 -12.47 2.99 42.31
N ASP A 276 -13.57 2.72 41.63
CA ASP A 276 -13.59 1.80 40.47
C ASP A 276 -12.83 2.36 39.25
N GLU A 277 -12.73 3.69 39.12
CA GLU A 277 -11.91 4.33 38.08
C GLU A 277 -10.42 4.14 38.37
N ILE A 278 -10.01 4.23 39.64
CA ILE A 278 -8.61 3.98 40.02
C ILE A 278 -8.27 2.50 39.78
N VAL A 279 -9.19 1.59 40.08
CA VAL A 279 -9.03 0.16 39.83
C VAL A 279 -8.95 -0.13 38.32
N SER A 280 -9.70 0.58 37.47
CA SER A 280 -9.63 0.39 36.00
C SER A 280 -8.31 0.88 35.42
N VAL A 281 -7.77 2.01 35.90
CA VAL A 281 -6.42 2.49 35.54
C VAL A 281 -5.37 1.44 35.93
N ILE A 282 -5.45 0.89 37.14
CA ILE A 282 -4.53 -0.17 37.59
C ILE A 282 -4.74 -1.47 36.81
N ALA A 283 -5.97 -1.78 36.40
CA ALA A 283 -6.28 -2.96 35.59
C ALA A 283 -5.67 -2.86 34.18
N HIS A 284 -5.67 -1.66 33.58
CA HIS A 284 -4.98 -1.39 32.32
C HIS A 284 -3.47 -1.69 32.46
N GLU A 285 -2.83 -1.13 33.50
CA GLU A 285 -1.41 -1.35 33.79
C GLU A 285 -1.07 -2.81 34.12
N LEU A 286 -1.92 -3.51 34.89
CA LEU A 286 -1.76 -4.94 35.19
C LEU A 286 -2.08 -5.84 33.98
N GLY A 287 -2.84 -5.33 33.01
CA GLY A 287 -3.11 -6.01 31.74
C GLY A 287 -1.81 -6.29 30.98
N HIS A 288 -0.88 -5.35 30.97
CA HIS A 288 0.45 -5.53 30.37
C HIS A 288 1.27 -6.64 31.04
N TRP A 289 1.09 -6.86 32.35
CA TRP A 289 1.67 -7.99 33.06
C TRP A 289 1.03 -9.31 32.64
N LYS A 290 -0.31 -9.37 32.62
CA LYS A 290 -1.05 -10.60 32.28
C LYS A 290 -0.74 -11.10 30.87
N LEU A 291 -0.55 -10.18 29.92
CA LEU A 291 -0.21 -10.49 28.54
C LEU A 291 1.29 -10.75 28.32
N ASN A 292 2.11 -10.75 29.38
CA ASN A 292 3.56 -10.96 29.33
C ASN A 292 4.32 -9.99 28.38
N HIS A 293 3.75 -8.82 28.07
CA HIS A 293 4.33 -7.89 27.09
C HIS A 293 5.79 -7.56 27.40
N ILE A 294 6.10 -7.28 28.68
CA ILE A 294 7.46 -6.93 29.13
C ILE A 294 8.46 -8.08 28.92
N VAL A 295 8.04 -9.34 29.13
CA VAL A 295 8.91 -10.52 29.00
C VAL A 295 9.13 -10.87 27.52
N TYR A 296 8.09 -10.77 26.69
CA TYR A 296 8.20 -10.97 25.25
C TYR A 296 9.10 -9.93 24.59
N SER A 297 8.94 -8.64 24.95
CA SER A 297 9.84 -7.58 24.48
C SER A 297 11.28 -7.80 24.90
N PHE A 298 11.51 -8.28 26.13
CA PHE A 298 12.85 -8.53 26.65
C PHE A 298 13.55 -9.69 25.93
N VAL A 299 12.89 -10.83 25.74
CA VAL A 299 13.49 -12.02 25.10
C VAL A 299 13.71 -11.84 23.60
N ALA A 300 12.76 -11.22 22.90
CA ALA A 300 12.84 -11.01 21.45
C ALA A 300 14.04 -10.11 21.06
N VAL A 301 14.35 -9.11 21.89
CA VAL A 301 15.45 -8.18 21.65
C VAL A 301 16.82 -8.82 21.86
N GLN A 302 16.98 -9.65 22.90
CA GLN A 302 18.25 -10.36 23.15
C GLN A 302 18.55 -11.37 22.04
N GLY A 303 17.53 -12.08 21.54
CA GLY A 303 17.68 -12.99 20.39
C GLY A 303 18.03 -12.29 19.07
N TYR A 304 17.58 -11.05 18.89
CA TYR A 304 17.84 -10.27 17.67
C TYR A 304 19.22 -9.59 17.67
N ALA A 305 19.65 -9.03 18.80
CA ALA A 305 20.99 -8.43 18.94
C ALA A 305 22.11 -9.44 18.62
N GLY A 306 21.95 -10.70 19.03
CA GLY A 306 22.87 -11.80 18.68
C GLY A 306 22.92 -12.11 17.18
N LYS A 307 21.77 -12.07 16.48
CA LYS A 307 21.70 -12.31 15.02
C LYS A 307 22.29 -11.15 14.20
N VAL A 308 22.11 -9.91 14.64
CA VAL A 308 22.62 -8.72 13.96
C VAL A 308 24.16 -8.69 13.99
N ARG A 309 24.78 -9.06 15.11
CA ARG A 309 26.25 -9.21 15.22
C ARG A 309 26.82 -10.25 14.24
N LEU A 310 26.12 -11.37 14.06
CA LEU A 310 26.54 -12.44 13.14
C LEU A 310 26.49 -11.97 11.68
N LYS A 311 25.46 -11.20 11.30
CA LYS A 311 25.28 -10.70 9.93
C LYS A 311 26.15 -9.49 9.57
N LEU A 312 26.48 -8.62 10.53
CA LEU A 312 27.41 -7.49 10.31
C LEU A 312 28.85 -7.95 10.02
N ARG A 313 29.28 -9.11 10.52
CA ARG A 313 30.56 -9.75 10.12
C ARG A 313 30.57 -10.32 8.71
N LEU A 314 29.40 -10.50 8.10
CA LEU A 314 29.21 -11.15 6.79
C LEU A 314 28.96 -10.16 5.64
N GLY A 315 29.03 -8.84 5.88
CA GLY A 315 29.04 -7.83 4.81
C GLY A 315 27.75 -7.75 3.96
N VAL A 316 26.59 -8.14 4.48
CA VAL A 316 25.32 -8.13 3.72
C VAL A 316 24.55 -6.82 3.94
N VAL A 317 24.30 -6.09 2.85
CA VAL A 317 23.45 -4.88 2.82
C VAL A 317 22.02 -5.22 3.26
N ILE A 318 21.53 -4.45 4.24
CA ILE A 318 20.23 -4.65 4.90
C ILE A 318 19.10 -4.07 4.02
N ILE A 319 18.47 -4.89 3.17
CA ILE A 319 17.22 -4.51 2.45
C ILE A 319 16.09 -5.57 2.57
N LYS A 320 16.33 -6.78 3.09
CA LYS A 320 15.32 -7.88 3.06
C LYS A 320 14.70 -8.32 4.40
N LEU A 321 14.76 -7.53 5.47
CA LEU A 321 14.15 -7.89 6.77
C LEU A 321 13.39 -6.73 7.40
N TYR A 322 12.28 -6.34 6.78
CA TYR A 322 11.43 -5.23 7.25
C TYR A 322 10.17 -5.68 8.04
N PRO A 323 9.40 -6.73 7.66
CA PRO A 323 8.09 -6.95 8.29
C PRO A 323 8.15 -7.50 9.72
N GLN A 324 9.14 -8.33 10.05
CA GLN A 324 9.26 -8.96 11.37
C GLN A 324 10.05 -8.11 12.37
N LEU A 325 10.81 -7.11 11.90
CA LEU A 325 11.56 -6.20 12.75
C LEU A 325 10.66 -5.16 13.42
N LEU A 326 9.61 -4.74 12.71
CA LEU A 326 8.74 -3.62 13.04
C LEU A 326 7.65 -3.93 14.06
N MET A 327 7.25 -5.19 14.18
CA MET A 327 6.24 -5.65 15.15
C MET A 327 6.75 -5.62 16.61
N PHE A 328 8.07 -5.68 16.82
CA PHE A 328 8.67 -5.90 18.15
C PHE A 328 9.31 -4.65 18.76
N LEU A 329 9.45 -3.56 18.01
CA LEU A 329 10.13 -2.34 18.44
C LEU A 329 9.23 -1.35 19.21
N GLN A 330 7.94 -1.66 19.38
CA GLN A 330 6.93 -0.77 19.96
C GLN A 330 6.85 -0.82 21.51
N PHE A 331 7.51 -1.78 22.17
CA PHE A 331 7.31 -2.06 23.61
C PHE A 331 8.61 -2.15 24.41
N GLY A 332 9.40 -1.07 24.47
CA GLY A 332 10.50 -0.88 25.43
C GLY A 332 11.80 -1.66 25.19
N GLY A 333 11.80 -2.65 24.31
CA GLY A 333 12.99 -3.44 23.97
C GLY A 333 13.97 -2.73 23.02
N TYR A 334 13.50 -1.75 22.25
CA TYR A 334 14.30 -0.97 21.30
C TYR A 334 15.56 -0.35 21.95
N THR A 335 15.47 0.07 23.21
CA THR A 335 16.54 0.72 23.97
C THR A 335 17.77 -0.18 24.15
N LEU A 336 17.59 -1.48 24.36
CA LEU A 336 18.69 -2.45 24.57
C LEU A 336 19.39 -2.84 23.26
N LEU A 337 18.63 -3.00 22.18
CA LEU A 337 19.18 -3.23 20.83
C LEU A 337 19.94 -2.00 20.33
N LEU A 338 19.37 -0.81 20.56
CA LEU A 338 20.01 0.47 20.30
C LEU A 338 21.28 0.60 21.12
N MET A 339 21.27 0.31 22.43
CA MET A 339 22.50 0.30 23.26
C MET A 339 23.58 -0.63 22.68
N PHE A 340 23.22 -1.83 22.23
CA PHE A 340 24.18 -2.76 21.63
C PHE A 340 24.77 -2.23 20.30
N LEU A 341 23.91 -1.74 19.39
CA LEU A 341 24.32 -1.12 18.13
C LEU A 341 25.17 0.15 18.36
N GLN A 342 24.89 0.87 19.46
CA GLN A 342 25.60 2.08 19.83
C GLN A 342 27.04 1.81 20.24
N PHE A 343 27.27 0.76 21.03
CA PHE A 343 28.63 0.39 21.41
C PHE A 343 29.43 -0.19 20.24
N GLY A 344 28.76 -0.82 19.27
CA GLY A 344 29.36 -1.15 17.97
C GLY A 344 29.79 0.10 17.18
N GLY A 345 28.92 1.12 17.06
CA GLY A 345 29.25 2.37 16.39
C GLY A 345 30.38 3.17 17.06
N TYR A 346 30.47 3.11 18.39
CA TYR A 346 31.56 3.75 19.13
C TYR A 346 32.93 3.14 18.81
N THR A 347 33.02 1.82 18.54
CA THR A 347 34.30 1.20 18.11
C THR A 347 34.81 1.77 16.79
N LEU A 348 33.92 2.10 15.86
CA LEU A 348 34.26 2.71 14.58
C LEU A 348 34.77 4.15 14.76
N VAL A 349 34.10 4.93 15.61
CA VAL A 349 34.53 6.30 15.95
C VAL A 349 35.90 6.29 16.62
N ARG A 350 36.10 5.43 17.63
CA ARG A 350 37.35 5.34 18.38
C ARG A 350 38.56 5.00 17.50
N ASN A 351 38.38 4.12 16.53
CA ASN A 351 39.47 3.68 15.67
C ASN A 351 39.84 4.70 14.56
N SER A 352 39.08 5.79 14.40
CA SER A 352 39.33 6.78 13.36
C SER A 352 40.12 7.98 13.89
N LYS A 353 41.41 8.06 13.56
CA LYS A 353 42.26 9.22 13.91
C LYS A 353 41.86 10.49 13.16
N ASP A 354 41.54 10.34 11.88
CA ASP A 354 41.15 11.44 10.99
C ASP A 354 39.87 12.14 11.50
N LEU A 355 38.96 11.36 12.11
CA LEU A 355 37.76 11.90 12.74
C LEU A 355 38.12 12.82 13.91
N PHE A 356 38.96 12.38 14.86
CA PHE A 356 39.34 13.22 16.01
C PHE A 356 40.11 14.48 15.59
N GLN A 357 41.00 14.37 14.61
CA GLN A 357 41.75 15.50 14.06
C GLN A 357 40.83 16.55 13.42
N SER A 358 39.77 16.12 12.74
CA SER A 358 38.79 17.04 12.14
C SER A 358 38.06 17.90 13.20
N PHE A 359 37.85 17.35 14.41
CA PHE A 359 37.27 18.06 15.55
C PHE A 359 38.31 18.87 16.35
N GLY A 360 39.59 18.81 15.99
CA GLY A 360 40.66 19.59 16.62
C GLY A 360 41.30 18.96 17.85
N PHE A 361 41.20 17.64 18.00
CA PHE A 361 41.93 16.89 19.04
C PHE A 361 43.23 16.30 18.49
N GLU A 362 44.33 16.49 19.22
CA GLU A 362 45.64 15.88 18.90
C GLU A 362 45.70 14.42 19.40
N ASP A 363 45.07 14.15 20.55
CA ASP A 363 44.92 12.82 21.14
C ASP A 363 43.52 12.23 20.88
N GLN A 364 43.32 10.96 21.22
CA GLN A 364 42.00 10.29 21.14
C GLN A 364 41.40 9.99 22.52
N PRO A 365 41.03 11.00 23.34
CA PRO A 365 40.38 10.75 24.62
C PRO A 365 39.10 9.95 24.45
N ILE A 366 38.89 9.00 25.36
CA ILE A 366 37.73 8.10 25.35
C ILE A 366 36.41 8.88 25.42
N ILE A 367 36.37 9.93 26.26
CA ILE A 367 35.17 10.74 26.45
C ILE A 367 34.84 11.64 25.25
N THR A 368 35.84 12.16 24.55
CA THR A 368 35.62 13.02 23.39
C THR A 368 35.14 12.19 22.20
N GLY A 369 35.63 10.96 22.07
CA GLY A 369 35.05 9.96 21.16
C GLY A 369 33.59 9.65 21.47
N LEU A 370 33.21 9.57 22.75
CA LEU A 370 31.81 9.32 23.16
C LEU A 370 30.91 10.51 22.81
N ILE A 371 31.41 11.73 22.98
CA ILE A 371 30.69 12.97 22.62
C ILE A 371 30.50 13.08 21.11
N ILE A 372 31.56 12.87 20.32
CA ILE A 372 31.47 12.85 18.84
C ILE A 372 30.47 11.76 18.41
N PHE A 373 30.57 10.57 19.00
CA PHE A 373 29.63 9.49 18.73
C PHE A 373 28.17 9.88 19.06
N GLN A 374 27.94 10.56 20.18
CA GLN A 374 26.61 11.02 20.59
C GLN A 374 25.99 11.98 19.55
N HIS A 375 26.75 12.95 19.04
CA HIS A 375 26.27 13.88 18.01
C HIS A 375 26.01 13.17 16.66
N THR A 376 26.77 12.13 16.31
CA THR A 376 26.49 11.31 15.10
C THR A 376 25.28 10.40 15.25
N ARG A 377 24.98 9.95 16.48
CA ARG A 377 23.96 8.94 16.80
C ARG A 377 22.56 9.53 16.91
N ILE A 378 22.41 10.67 17.58
CA ILE A 378 21.10 11.29 17.86
C ILE A 378 20.23 11.36 16.59
N PRO A 379 20.72 11.91 15.46
CA PRO A 379 20.07 11.82 14.14
C PRO A 379 19.49 10.46 13.72
N ILE A 380 20.28 9.39 13.85
CA ILE A 380 19.91 8.03 13.43
C ILE A 380 18.78 7.49 14.32
N GLN A 381 18.82 7.82 15.61
CA GLN A 381 17.78 7.44 16.56
C GLN A 381 16.45 8.11 16.25
N HIS A 382 16.48 9.39 15.85
CA HIS A 382 15.33 10.16 15.43
C HIS A 382 14.70 9.65 14.13
N LEU A 383 15.52 9.38 13.11
CA LEU A 383 15.08 8.77 11.86
C LEU A 383 14.43 7.39 12.09
N LEU A 384 15.04 6.57 12.94
CA LEU A 384 14.49 5.26 13.29
C LEU A 384 13.15 5.40 14.03
N SER A 385 13.05 6.35 14.97
CA SER A 385 11.81 6.66 15.69
C SER A 385 10.70 7.10 14.73
N PHE A 386 11.01 7.95 13.75
CA PHE A 386 10.06 8.36 12.70
C PHE A 386 9.57 7.16 11.87
N CYS A 387 10.47 6.31 11.39
CA CYS A 387 10.11 5.10 10.65
C CYS A 387 9.24 4.15 11.48
N LEU A 388 9.54 4.00 12.77
CA LEU A 388 8.76 3.19 13.70
C LEU A 388 7.35 3.77 13.93
N ASN A 389 7.23 5.08 14.10
CA ASN A 389 5.94 5.75 14.26
C ASN A 389 5.06 5.66 13.01
N LEU A 390 5.67 5.73 11.82
CA LEU A 390 4.94 5.57 10.55
C LEU A 390 4.30 4.18 10.42
N VAL A 391 5.03 3.15 10.88
CA VAL A 391 4.57 1.77 10.82
C VAL A 391 3.65 1.42 11.98
N SER A 392 3.87 2.00 13.17
CA SER A 392 2.93 1.93 14.30
C SER A 392 1.51 2.36 13.88
N ARG A 393 1.40 3.47 13.14
CA ARG A 393 0.11 3.96 12.63
C ARG A 393 -0.51 3.04 11.57
N ALA A 394 0.31 2.40 10.72
CA ALA A 394 -0.17 1.41 9.76
C ALA A 394 -0.73 0.15 10.45
N PHE A 395 -0.15 -0.25 11.59
CA PHE A 395 -0.60 -1.40 12.38
C PHE A 395 -1.77 -1.08 13.32
N GLU A 396 -1.88 0.14 13.88
CA GLU A 396 -3.09 0.57 14.59
C GLU A 396 -4.33 0.44 13.69
N PHE A 397 -4.17 0.69 12.39
CA PHE A 397 -5.19 0.46 11.37
C PHE A 397 -5.55 -1.02 11.19
N GLN A 398 -4.57 -1.93 11.27
CA GLN A 398 -4.79 -3.39 11.19
C GLN A 398 -5.35 -3.99 12.48
N VAL A 399 -4.94 -3.50 13.65
CA VAL A 399 -5.45 -3.96 14.94
C VAL A 399 -6.90 -3.47 15.14
N ALA A 400 -7.23 -2.26 14.70
CA ALA A 400 -8.61 -1.77 14.66
C ALA A 400 -9.52 -2.67 13.81
N MET A 401 -9.03 -3.12 12.65
CA MET A 401 -9.70 -4.12 11.78
C MET A 401 -9.89 -5.49 12.48
N LEU A 402 -8.90 -5.96 13.24
CA LEU A 402 -8.97 -7.25 13.96
C LEU A 402 -9.86 -7.19 15.22
N SER A 403 -9.94 -6.05 15.90
CA SER A 403 -10.80 -5.87 17.09
C SER A 403 -12.29 -5.79 16.77
N LEU A 404 -12.67 -5.60 15.50
CA LEU A 404 -14.08 -5.61 15.06
C LEU A 404 -14.60 -7.03 14.77
N CYS A 405 -13.75 -8.06 14.85
CA CYS A 405 -14.12 -9.45 14.60
C CYS A 405 -13.83 -10.36 15.81
N THR A 406 -14.62 -10.25 16.88
CA THR A 406 -14.73 -11.34 17.87
C THR A 406 -16.19 -11.57 18.29
N PRO A 407 -16.82 -12.69 17.92
CA PRO A 407 -18.02 -13.19 18.60
C PRO A 407 -17.66 -13.68 20.00
N SER A 408 -18.55 -13.43 20.96
CA SER A 408 -18.46 -13.86 22.35
C SER A 408 -18.37 -15.39 22.50
N SER A 409 -17.35 -15.87 23.21
CA SER A 409 -17.18 -17.29 23.53
C SER A 409 -18.07 -17.74 24.71
N PRO A 410 -18.71 -18.93 24.67
CA PRO A 410 -19.44 -19.50 25.81
C PRO A 410 -18.50 -20.13 26.87
N PRO A 411 -18.98 -20.42 28.10
CA PRO A 411 -18.13 -20.80 29.24
C PRO A 411 -17.69 -22.28 29.21
N PRO A 412 -16.57 -22.65 29.88
CA PRO A 412 -16.03 -24.01 29.86
C PRO A 412 -16.67 -24.94 30.91
N PRO A 413 -16.78 -26.26 30.65
CA PRO A 413 -17.19 -27.27 31.64
C PRO A 413 -16.02 -27.72 32.55
N PRO A 414 -16.30 -28.40 33.69
CA PRO A 414 -15.31 -28.69 34.74
C PRO A 414 -14.39 -29.87 34.40
N SER A 415 -13.18 -29.84 34.98
CA SER A 415 -12.10 -30.82 34.79
C SER A 415 -12.33 -32.17 35.50
N PRO A 416 -12.02 -33.33 34.88
CA PRO A 416 -12.00 -34.61 35.58
C PRO A 416 -10.66 -34.88 36.28
N HIS A 417 -10.76 -35.55 37.42
CA HIS A 417 -9.69 -35.90 38.35
C HIS A 417 -8.70 -36.95 37.82
N GLY A 418 -7.54 -36.98 38.49
CA GLY A 418 -6.33 -37.75 38.20
C GLY A 418 -6.52 -39.18 37.68
N THR A 419 -5.92 -39.43 36.52
CA THR A 419 -5.62 -40.77 36.01
C THR A 419 -4.15 -40.80 35.60
N VAL A 420 -3.41 -41.80 36.07
CA VAL A 420 -2.02 -42.05 35.68
C VAL A 420 -2.01 -42.52 34.23
N ILE A 421 -1.49 -41.68 33.34
CA ILE A 421 -1.47 -41.88 31.88
C ILE A 421 -0.25 -42.73 31.51
N THR A 422 -0.48 -43.89 30.89
CA THR A 422 0.56 -44.70 30.24
C THR A 422 0.92 -44.13 28.86
N PRO A 423 2.13 -44.36 28.32
CA PRO A 423 2.59 -43.75 27.07
C PRO A 423 1.78 -44.11 25.82
N THR A 424 0.96 -45.16 25.85
CA THR A 424 0.01 -45.52 24.78
C THR A 424 -1.31 -44.75 24.87
N SER A 425 -1.76 -44.35 26.07
CA SER A 425 -3.00 -43.55 26.22
C SER A 425 -2.78 -42.05 25.97
N SER A 426 -1.54 -41.55 26.12
CA SER A 426 -1.17 -40.16 25.81
C SER A 426 -1.22 -39.84 24.31
N VAL A 427 -0.85 -40.79 23.43
CA VAL A 427 -0.89 -40.60 21.98
C VAL A 427 -2.32 -40.44 21.46
N ALA A 428 -3.27 -41.24 21.97
CA ALA A 428 -4.69 -41.12 21.60
C ALA A 428 -5.29 -39.77 22.06
N LEU A 429 -4.95 -39.33 23.27
CA LEU A 429 -5.38 -38.03 23.81
C LEU A 429 -4.78 -36.85 23.03
N LEU A 430 -3.51 -36.95 22.60
CA LEU A 430 -2.86 -35.92 21.76
C LEU A 430 -3.49 -35.83 20.37
N ARG A 431 -3.86 -36.97 19.78
CA ARG A 431 -4.58 -37.00 18.49
C ARG A 431 -5.94 -36.33 18.62
N GLY A 432 -6.71 -36.65 19.67
CA GLY A 432 -7.99 -35.99 19.95
C GLY A 432 -7.85 -34.49 20.25
N ALA A 433 -6.76 -34.07 20.90
CA ALA A 433 -6.46 -32.65 21.12
C ALA A 433 -6.12 -31.91 19.82
N ALA A 434 -5.36 -32.56 18.93
CA ALA A 434 -5.00 -32.04 17.61
C ALA A 434 -6.23 -31.84 16.71
N GLU A 435 -7.15 -32.83 16.69
CA GLU A 435 -8.40 -32.77 15.94
C GLU A 435 -9.30 -31.62 16.40
N ARG A 436 -9.37 -31.36 17.71
CA ARG A 436 -10.15 -30.27 18.29
C ARG A 436 -9.43 -28.91 18.28
N ARG A 437 -8.18 -28.87 17.82
CA ARG A 437 -7.27 -27.70 17.91
C ARG A 437 -7.19 -27.10 19.31
N ASP A 438 -7.31 -27.93 20.35
CA ASP A 438 -7.37 -27.48 21.75
C ASP A 438 -5.96 -27.16 22.28
N THR A 439 -5.66 -25.86 22.33
CA THR A 439 -4.36 -25.35 22.78
C THR A 439 -4.09 -25.62 24.27
N ALA A 440 -5.14 -25.65 25.10
CA ALA A 440 -5.04 -25.84 26.54
C ALA A 440 -4.76 -27.31 26.87
N LEU A 441 -5.52 -28.22 26.24
CA LEU A 441 -5.33 -29.66 26.38
C LEU A 441 -3.95 -30.11 25.85
N THR A 442 -3.54 -29.60 24.69
CA THR A 442 -2.21 -29.90 24.11
C THR A 442 -1.08 -29.44 25.03
N SER A 443 -1.22 -28.27 25.67
CA SER A 443 -0.23 -27.77 26.64
C SER A 443 -0.22 -28.58 27.94
N ALA A 444 -1.38 -29.04 28.41
CA ALA A 444 -1.49 -29.90 29.60
C ALA A 444 -0.86 -31.28 29.36
N LEU A 445 -1.09 -31.87 28.18
CA LEU A 445 -0.50 -33.16 27.79
C LEU A 445 1.02 -33.05 27.61
N HIS A 446 1.56 -31.95 27.05
CA HIS A 446 3.00 -31.72 27.02
C HIS A 446 3.59 -31.67 28.44
N ALA A 447 2.96 -30.93 29.36
CA ALA A 447 3.42 -30.86 30.75
C ALA A 447 3.38 -32.24 31.46
N ALA A 448 2.38 -33.06 31.15
CA ALA A 448 2.28 -34.43 31.66
C ALA A 448 3.39 -35.33 31.09
N LEU A 449 3.68 -35.24 29.79
CA LEU A 449 4.77 -35.98 29.14
C LEU A 449 6.15 -35.58 29.70
N LEU A 450 6.39 -34.29 29.93
CA LEU A 450 7.62 -33.81 30.58
C LEU A 450 7.78 -34.34 32.00
N LYS A 451 6.70 -34.35 32.80
CA LYS A 451 6.72 -34.90 34.16
C LYS A 451 6.94 -36.41 34.20
N SER A 452 6.47 -37.14 33.19
CA SER A 452 6.66 -38.59 33.07
C SER A 452 8.07 -38.99 32.61
N GLY A 453 8.91 -38.04 32.19
CA GLY A 453 10.23 -38.32 31.63
C GLY A 453 10.21 -38.89 30.20
N ALA A 454 9.03 -39.10 29.61
CA ALA A 454 8.83 -39.73 28.31
C ALA A 454 9.38 -38.95 27.09
N LEU A 455 9.94 -37.75 27.29
CA LEU A 455 10.55 -36.93 26.24
C LEU A 455 12.08 -36.78 26.39
N ARG A 456 12.68 -37.25 27.49
CA ARG A 456 14.09 -36.94 27.85
C ARG A 456 15.08 -38.12 27.77
N SER A 457 14.63 -39.35 27.52
CA SER A 457 15.54 -40.49 27.42
C SER A 457 15.88 -40.83 25.96
N ARG A 458 17.10 -41.32 25.72
CA ARG A 458 17.55 -41.82 24.39
C ARG A 458 16.76 -43.06 23.91
N GLN A 459 15.95 -43.65 24.79
CA GLN A 459 15.07 -44.80 24.56
C GLN A 459 13.58 -44.41 24.59
N ALA A 460 13.25 -43.11 24.61
CA ALA A 460 11.88 -42.62 24.68
C ALA A 460 11.07 -42.98 23.41
N PRO A 461 9.77 -43.26 23.51
CA PRO A 461 8.95 -43.57 22.35
C PRO A 461 8.81 -42.35 21.42
N LEU A 462 9.43 -42.41 20.24
CA LEU A 462 9.39 -41.35 19.22
C LEU A 462 7.94 -40.95 18.83
N ALA A 463 7.01 -41.90 18.94
CA ALA A 463 5.59 -41.72 18.64
C ALA A 463 4.90 -40.64 19.49
N ALA A 464 5.27 -40.50 20.78
CA ALA A 464 4.67 -39.50 21.66
C ALA A 464 5.16 -38.08 21.31
N ALA A 465 6.44 -37.93 20.97
CA ALA A 465 7.02 -36.67 20.53
C ALA A 465 6.47 -36.22 19.17
N ASN A 466 6.39 -37.13 18.18
CA ASN A 466 5.80 -36.86 16.87
C ASN A 466 4.31 -36.48 16.97
N SER A 467 3.54 -37.15 17.84
CA SER A 467 2.12 -36.83 18.06
C SER A 467 1.93 -35.47 18.74
N LEU A 468 2.80 -35.11 19.69
CA LEU A 468 2.79 -33.79 20.32
C LEU A 468 3.20 -32.69 19.35
N LEU A 469 4.21 -32.95 18.52
CA LEU A 469 4.64 -32.04 17.45
C LEU A 469 3.48 -31.77 16.47
N HIS A 470 2.79 -32.83 16.02
CA HIS A 470 1.61 -32.71 15.18
C HIS A 470 0.50 -31.87 15.84
N ALA A 471 0.21 -32.13 17.12
CA ALA A 471 -0.79 -31.35 17.86
C ALA A 471 -0.43 -29.86 17.96
N TYR A 472 0.84 -29.51 18.20
CA TYR A 472 1.28 -28.13 18.18
C TYR A 472 1.10 -27.44 16.84
N LEU A 473 1.41 -28.16 15.75
CA LEU A 473 1.27 -27.63 14.39
C LEU A 473 -0.20 -27.43 14.00
N GLN A 474 -1.11 -28.32 14.42
CA GLN A 474 -2.56 -28.15 14.18
C GLN A 474 -3.17 -27.00 14.99
N CYS A 475 -2.65 -26.75 16.20
CA CYS A 475 -3.02 -25.61 17.04
C CYS A 475 -2.43 -24.26 16.58
N GLY A 476 -1.68 -24.20 15.47
CA GLY A 476 -1.03 -22.97 15.00
C GLY A 476 0.16 -22.50 15.85
N LEU A 477 0.70 -23.36 16.73
CA LEU A 477 1.77 -23.04 17.67
C LEU A 477 3.15 -23.43 17.12
N LEU A 478 3.51 -22.91 15.93
CA LEU A 478 4.73 -23.26 15.20
C LEU A 478 6.01 -23.07 16.05
N SER A 479 6.09 -22.00 16.85
CA SER A 479 7.25 -21.73 17.72
C SER A 479 7.44 -22.75 18.85
N ARG A 480 6.39 -23.44 19.27
CA ARG A 480 6.46 -24.52 20.26
C ARG A 480 6.80 -25.85 19.59
N ALA A 481 6.29 -26.06 18.38
CA ALA A 481 6.66 -27.21 17.56
C ALA A 481 8.16 -27.20 17.22
N LEU A 482 8.71 -26.06 16.76
CA LEU A 482 10.14 -25.93 16.44
C LEU A 482 11.04 -26.11 17.68
N ARG A 483 10.63 -25.60 18.85
CA ARG A 483 11.37 -25.86 20.10
C ARG A 483 11.36 -27.33 20.50
N LEU A 484 10.21 -27.99 20.36
CA LEU A 484 10.12 -29.43 20.62
C LEU A 484 11.02 -30.20 19.65
N LEU A 485 11.08 -29.81 18.38
CA LEU A 485 11.96 -30.39 17.37
C LEU A 485 13.44 -30.27 17.76
N ASP A 486 13.87 -29.10 18.27
CA ASP A 486 15.24 -28.87 18.75
C ASP A 486 15.61 -29.74 19.98
N GLU A 487 14.62 -30.08 20.81
CA GLU A 487 14.80 -30.91 22.00
C GLU A 487 14.75 -32.42 21.70
N MET A 488 14.33 -32.83 20.50
CA MET A 488 14.20 -34.24 20.13
C MET A 488 15.57 -34.89 19.83
N PRO A 489 15.96 -35.95 20.58
CA PRO A 489 17.27 -36.60 20.43
C PRO A 489 17.38 -37.51 19.20
N ARG A 490 16.24 -37.89 18.59
CA ARG A 490 16.13 -38.62 17.33
C ARG A 490 15.00 -38.01 16.51
N ARG A 491 15.13 -38.00 15.19
CA ARG A 491 14.13 -37.50 14.24
C ARG A 491 13.95 -38.52 13.13
N ASP A 492 12.74 -38.59 12.59
CA ASP A 492 12.43 -39.46 11.45
C ASP A 492 11.59 -38.70 10.41
N ALA A 493 11.26 -39.36 9.30
CA ALA A 493 10.40 -38.77 8.27
C ALA A 493 9.02 -38.33 8.82
N ALA A 494 8.49 -39.04 9.84
CA ALA A 494 7.25 -38.68 10.50
C ALA A 494 7.35 -37.42 11.38
N THR A 495 8.55 -37.02 11.79
CA THR A 495 8.82 -35.72 12.43
C THR A 495 8.75 -34.57 11.41
N TYR A 496 9.35 -34.74 10.23
CA TYR A 496 9.49 -33.66 9.24
C TYR A 496 8.25 -33.47 8.34
N ALA A 497 7.50 -34.53 8.00
CA ALA A 497 6.34 -34.41 7.11
C ALA A 497 5.26 -33.43 7.64
N PRO A 498 4.84 -33.49 8.92
CA PRO A 498 3.89 -32.53 9.48
C PRO A 498 4.42 -31.09 9.50
N LEU A 499 5.74 -30.92 9.69
CA LEU A 499 6.39 -29.62 9.73
C LEU A 499 6.39 -28.93 8.36
N ILE A 500 6.78 -29.66 7.31
CA ILE A 500 6.74 -29.19 5.92
C ILE A 500 5.29 -28.81 5.56
N SER A 501 4.33 -29.69 5.86
CA SER A 501 2.90 -29.42 5.61
C SER A 501 2.39 -28.19 6.38
N ALA A 502 2.86 -27.96 7.61
CA ALA A 502 2.48 -26.79 8.38
C ALA A 502 3.01 -25.48 7.77
N HIS A 503 4.24 -25.46 7.26
CA HIS A 503 4.78 -24.31 6.52
C HIS A 503 4.01 -24.05 5.22
N CYS A 504 3.58 -25.10 4.50
CA CYS A 504 2.69 -24.97 3.35
C CYS A 504 1.35 -24.32 3.72
N ARG A 505 0.74 -24.72 4.84
CA ARG A 505 -0.52 -24.11 5.33
C ARG A 505 -0.40 -22.63 5.71
N LEU A 506 0.80 -22.20 6.11
CA LEU A 506 1.10 -20.81 6.44
C LEU A 506 1.46 -19.96 5.20
N GLY A 507 1.41 -20.52 3.99
CA GLY A 507 1.80 -19.82 2.76
C GLY A 507 3.29 -19.53 2.66
N ALA A 508 4.14 -20.30 3.36
CA ALA A 508 5.59 -20.13 3.39
C ALA A 508 6.31 -21.31 2.68
N PRO A 509 6.21 -21.41 1.33
CA PRO A 509 6.73 -22.56 0.60
C PRO A 509 8.26 -22.69 0.68
N LEU A 510 8.99 -21.58 0.76
CA LEU A 510 10.46 -21.60 0.86
C LEU A 510 10.94 -22.17 2.21
N ASP A 511 10.21 -21.90 3.30
CA ASP A 511 10.55 -22.45 4.62
C ASP A 511 10.19 -23.93 4.72
N ALA A 512 9.11 -24.36 4.03
CA ALA A 512 8.79 -25.78 3.88
C ALA A 512 9.92 -26.53 3.14
N LEU A 513 10.47 -25.95 2.08
CA LEU A 513 11.60 -26.52 1.34
C LEU A 513 12.89 -26.53 2.15
N ARG A 514 13.15 -25.49 2.96
CA ARG A 514 14.27 -25.51 3.91
C ARG A 514 14.15 -26.64 4.92
N ALA A 515 12.97 -26.85 5.50
CA ALA A 515 12.75 -27.94 6.44
C ALA A 515 13.02 -29.33 5.80
N PHE A 516 12.75 -29.47 4.50
CA PHE A 516 13.10 -30.67 3.75
C PHE A 516 14.60 -30.80 3.48
N LEU A 517 15.28 -29.71 3.11
CA LEU A 517 16.74 -29.73 2.97
C LEU A 517 17.45 -30.02 4.30
N ASP A 518 16.92 -29.48 5.41
CA ASP A 518 17.41 -29.78 6.75
C ASP A 518 17.24 -31.27 7.11
N MET A 519 16.15 -31.90 6.67
CA MET A 519 15.95 -33.35 6.80
C MET A 519 17.01 -34.14 6.03
N LEU A 520 17.32 -33.75 4.79
CA LEU A 520 18.34 -34.41 3.97
C LEU A 520 19.76 -34.19 4.50
N ALA A 521 20.02 -33.05 5.14
CA ALA A 521 21.30 -32.73 5.76
C ALA A 521 21.51 -33.41 7.12
N TRP A 522 20.43 -33.88 7.78
CA TRP A 522 20.44 -34.54 9.08
C TRP A 522 20.95 -35.99 8.92
N GLY A 523 22.26 -36.12 8.73
CA GLY A 523 22.95 -37.40 8.49
C GLY A 523 24.31 -37.29 7.79
N CYS A 524 24.71 -36.11 7.30
CA CYS A 524 26.00 -35.91 6.60
C CYS A 524 27.13 -35.37 7.48
N SER A 525 26.97 -35.35 8.81
CA SER A 525 28.05 -34.92 9.72
C SER A 525 29.00 -36.08 9.99
N ASP A 526 30.26 -35.90 9.57
CA ASP A 526 31.44 -36.79 9.75
C ASP A 526 31.80 -37.06 11.23
N GLU A 527 30.88 -37.61 12.03
CA GLU A 527 31.21 -38.21 13.31
C GLU A 527 31.00 -39.72 13.22
N GLU A 528 32.11 -40.45 13.31
CA GLU A 528 32.19 -41.91 13.31
C GLU A 528 31.16 -42.50 14.30
N GLY A 529 30.11 -43.16 13.78
CA GLY A 529 29.30 -44.12 14.56
C GLY A 529 27.78 -43.92 14.66
N VAL A 530 27.10 -43.22 13.72
CA VAL A 530 25.63 -43.19 13.70
C VAL A 530 25.07 -43.46 12.30
N ASP A 531 24.56 -44.68 12.09
CA ASP A 531 23.94 -45.18 10.85
C ASP A 531 22.48 -44.70 10.60
N ASP A 532 21.98 -43.67 11.31
CA ASP A 532 20.59 -43.19 11.17
C ASP A 532 20.48 -42.07 10.12
N VAL A 533 20.71 -42.39 8.84
CA VAL A 533 20.35 -41.49 7.72
C VAL A 533 18.83 -41.40 7.63
N VAL A 534 18.26 -40.23 7.89
CA VAL A 534 16.82 -40.00 7.80
C VAL A 534 16.39 -39.93 6.34
N ARG A 535 15.79 -41.02 5.84
CA ARG A 535 15.31 -41.10 4.46
C ARG A 535 13.91 -40.50 4.31
N PRO A 536 13.65 -39.73 3.24
CA PRO A 536 12.29 -39.35 2.86
C PRO A 536 11.38 -40.56 2.67
N ASN A 537 10.11 -40.39 3.02
CA ASN A 537 9.02 -41.30 2.71
C ASN A 537 7.97 -40.59 1.82
N GLU A 538 6.98 -41.35 1.37
CA GLU A 538 5.87 -40.91 0.52
C GLU A 538 5.14 -39.66 1.08
N PHE A 539 4.99 -39.55 2.40
CA PHE A 539 4.35 -38.40 3.05
C PHE A 539 5.22 -37.13 3.02
N THR A 540 6.53 -37.27 3.24
CA THR A 540 7.47 -36.14 3.09
C THR A 540 7.56 -35.68 1.64
N ALA A 541 7.60 -36.61 0.69
CA ALA A 541 7.61 -36.31 -0.74
C ALA A 541 6.37 -35.51 -1.16
N ALA A 542 5.17 -35.96 -0.79
CA ALA A 542 3.92 -35.26 -1.08
C ALA A 542 3.88 -33.84 -0.47
N ALA A 543 4.36 -33.67 0.77
CA ALA A 543 4.39 -32.36 1.43
C ALA A 543 5.34 -31.36 0.72
N VAL A 544 6.48 -31.83 0.22
CA VAL A 544 7.44 -31.01 -0.56
C VAL A 544 6.88 -30.64 -1.92
N VAL A 545 6.19 -31.57 -2.59
CA VAL A 545 5.50 -31.32 -3.86
C VAL A 545 4.41 -30.26 -3.67
N GLN A 546 3.65 -30.31 -2.57
CA GLN A 546 2.70 -29.27 -2.21
C GLN A 546 3.38 -27.90 -2.02
N ALA A 547 4.55 -27.84 -1.39
CA ALA A 547 5.32 -26.61 -1.24
C ALA A 547 5.73 -26.02 -2.60
N CYS A 548 6.19 -26.87 -3.53
CA CYS A 548 6.55 -26.44 -4.88
C CYS A 548 5.35 -25.89 -5.65
N GLY A 549 4.18 -26.53 -5.53
CA GLY A 549 2.93 -26.05 -6.14
C GLY A 549 2.51 -24.68 -5.61
N LEU A 550 2.77 -24.39 -4.33
CA LEU A 550 2.53 -23.07 -3.73
C LEU A 550 3.57 -22.01 -4.13
N ALA A 551 4.82 -22.43 -4.37
CA ALA A 551 5.87 -21.53 -4.85
C ALA A 551 5.64 -21.04 -6.29
N ARG A 552 4.90 -21.80 -7.10
CA ARG A 552 4.64 -21.54 -8.53
C ARG A 552 5.93 -21.32 -9.34
N ASP A 553 7.01 -21.98 -8.93
CA ASP A 553 8.30 -21.98 -9.64
C ASP A 553 8.45 -23.28 -10.42
N GLU A 554 8.38 -23.16 -11.74
CA GLU A 554 8.44 -24.28 -12.69
C GLU A 554 9.78 -25.02 -12.67
N ARG A 555 10.89 -24.32 -12.46
CA ARG A 555 12.23 -24.94 -12.42
C ARG A 555 12.36 -25.78 -11.17
N LEU A 556 11.96 -25.21 -10.04
CA LEU A 556 11.98 -25.89 -8.74
C LEU A 556 11.09 -27.13 -8.73
N ALA A 557 9.88 -27.01 -9.29
CA ALA A 557 8.96 -28.12 -9.49
C ALA A 557 9.58 -29.30 -10.26
N ARG A 558 10.27 -29.02 -11.37
CA ARG A 558 10.95 -30.06 -12.18
C ARG A 558 12.14 -30.67 -11.46
N MET A 559 12.91 -29.87 -10.72
CA MET A 559 14.04 -30.38 -9.92
C MET A 559 13.55 -31.37 -8.86
N VAL A 560 12.49 -31.03 -8.12
CA VAL A 560 11.90 -31.90 -7.12
C VAL A 560 11.29 -33.14 -7.76
N HIS A 561 10.60 -33.01 -8.89
CA HIS A 561 10.08 -34.18 -9.61
C HIS A 561 11.20 -35.12 -10.07
N GLY A 562 12.31 -34.58 -10.61
CA GLY A 562 13.49 -35.38 -10.97
C GLY A 562 14.12 -36.12 -9.78
N TYR A 563 14.17 -35.47 -8.62
CA TYR A 563 14.57 -36.12 -7.37
C TYR A 563 13.63 -37.28 -6.97
N LEU A 564 12.32 -37.09 -7.10
CA LEU A 564 11.34 -38.13 -6.76
C LEU A 564 11.40 -39.35 -7.70
N VAL A 565 11.66 -39.12 -8.99
CA VAL A 565 11.91 -40.20 -9.97
C VAL A 565 13.17 -40.97 -9.59
N ALA A 566 14.28 -40.27 -9.30
CA ALA A 566 15.53 -40.90 -8.87
C ALA A 566 15.38 -41.67 -7.55
N GLY A 567 14.49 -41.21 -6.67
CA GLY A 567 14.19 -41.84 -5.38
C GLY A 567 13.15 -42.97 -5.44
N GLY A 568 12.56 -43.27 -6.59
CA GLY A 568 11.54 -44.32 -6.74
C GLY A 568 10.18 -44.00 -6.10
N PHE A 569 9.90 -42.73 -5.77
CA PHE A 569 8.62 -42.33 -5.15
C PHE A 569 7.46 -42.23 -6.13
N CYS A 570 7.74 -42.26 -7.44
CA CYS A 570 6.73 -42.14 -8.49
C CYS A 570 5.87 -43.40 -8.68
N ASP A 571 6.19 -44.51 -8.00
CA ASP A 571 5.34 -45.71 -8.00
C ASP A 571 4.17 -45.59 -7.01
N ASP A 572 4.22 -44.61 -6.09
CA ASP A 572 3.18 -44.37 -5.08
C ASP A 572 2.04 -43.47 -5.63
N PRO A 573 0.79 -43.95 -5.66
CA PRO A 573 -0.36 -43.18 -6.18
C PRO A 573 -0.62 -41.84 -5.44
N PHE A 574 -0.30 -41.76 -4.16
CA PHE A 574 -0.49 -40.55 -3.34
C PHE A 574 0.52 -39.46 -3.70
N VAL A 575 1.78 -39.84 -3.97
CA VAL A 575 2.81 -38.92 -4.47
C VAL A 575 2.48 -38.46 -5.89
N LEU A 576 2.04 -39.38 -6.77
CA LEU A 576 1.61 -39.04 -8.13
C LEU A 576 0.43 -38.05 -8.14
N GLY A 577 -0.59 -38.26 -7.31
CA GLY A 577 -1.71 -37.31 -7.18
C GLY A 577 -1.26 -35.92 -6.69
N SER A 578 -0.27 -35.88 -5.80
CA SER A 578 0.34 -34.62 -5.35
C SER A 578 1.12 -33.93 -6.49
N LEU A 579 1.82 -34.69 -7.33
CA LEU A 579 2.54 -34.16 -8.51
C LEU A 579 1.58 -33.57 -9.55
N VAL A 580 0.43 -34.20 -9.78
CA VAL A 580 -0.63 -33.67 -10.64
C VAL A 580 -1.08 -32.28 -10.16
N ASN A 581 -1.40 -32.14 -8.87
CA ASN A 581 -1.80 -30.86 -8.28
C ASN A 581 -0.69 -29.80 -8.36
N MET A 582 0.57 -30.20 -8.16
CA MET A 582 1.72 -29.29 -8.26
C MET A 582 1.88 -28.75 -9.68
N TYR A 583 1.93 -29.62 -10.69
CA TYR A 583 2.08 -29.19 -12.08
C TYR A 583 0.88 -28.36 -12.56
N ALA A 584 -0.33 -28.71 -12.12
CA ALA A 584 -1.53 -27.93 -12.39
C ALA A 584 -1.45 -26.50 -11.82
N LYS A 585 -0.93 -26.31 -10.59
CA LYS A 585 -0.75 -24.98 -9.99
C LYS A 585 0.38 -24.17 -10.61
N VAL A 586 1.45 -24.85 -11.05
CA VAL A 586 2.60 -24.24 -11.75
C VAL A 586 2.20 -23.78 -13.16
N GLY A 587 1.19 -24.39 -13.77
CA GLY A 587 0.72 -24.06 -15.13
C GLY A 587 1.21 -25.01 -16.22
N ASP A 588 1.93 -26.08 -15.90
CA ASP A 588 2.34 -27.12 -16.86
C ASP A 588 1.27 -28.22 -16.92
N VAL A 589 0.16 -27.90 -17.60
CA VAL A 589 -1.02 -28.78 -17.72
C VAL A 589 -0.68 -30.04 -18.52
N ALA A 590 0.23 -29.95 -19.49
CA ALA A 590 0.63 -31.10 -20.28
C ALA A 590 1.29 -32.18 -19.41
N SER A 591 2.19 -31.79 -18.52
CA SER A 591 2.82 -32.70 -17.55
C SER A 591 1.81 -33.21 -16.53
N ALA A 592 0.94 -32.34 -16.00
CA ALA A 592 -0.12 -32.74 -15.07
C ALA A 592 -1.06 -33.80 -15.68
N ARG A 593 -1.48 -33.59 -16.93
CA ARG A 593 -2.38 -34.51 -17.66
C ARG A 593 -1.71 -35.86 -17.93
N ARG A 594 -0.43 -35.88 -18.32
CA ARG A 594 0.31 -37.15 -18.52
C ARG A 594 0.39 -37.96 -17.23
N LEU A 595 0.65 -37.30 -16.10
CA LEU A 595 0.70 -37.95 -14.79
C LEU A 595 -0.68 -38.47 -14.36
N LEU A 596 -1.75 -37.71 -14.61
CA LEU A 596 -3.12 -38.12 -14.30
C LEU A 596 -3.54 -39.37 -15.10
N LEU A 597 -3.23 -39.41 -16.40
CA LEU A 597 -3.53 -40.56 -17.24
C LEU A 597 -2.80 -41.84 -16.78
N GLY A 598 -1.64 -41.68 -16.12
CA GLY A 598 -0.87 -42.76 -15.52
C GLY A 598 -1.35 -43.21 -14.13
N LEU A 599 -2.33 -42.54 -13.51
CA LEU A 599 -2.86 -42.97 -12.21
C LEU A 599 -3.69 -44.26 -12.35
N PRO A 600 -3.56 -45.23 -11.41
CA PRO A 600 -4.33 -46.47 -11.41
C PRO A 600 -5.82 -46.26 -11.13
N CYS A 601 -6.16 -45.21 -10.36
CA CYS A 601 -7.52 -44.74 -10.16
C CYS A 601 -7.55 -43.22 -10.28
N ARG A 602 -8.47 -42.72 -11.12
CA ARG A 602 -8.69 -41.28 -11.31
C ARG A 602 -9.97 -40.92 -10.58
N ASP A 603 -9.82 -40.29 -9.43
CA ASP A 603 -10.93 -39.87 -8.59
C ASP A 603 -11.31 -38.39 -8.83
N VAL A 604 -12.40 -37.95 -8.22
CA VAL A 604 -12.87 -36.56 -8.33
C VAL A 604 -11.75 -35.58 -7.96
N VAL A 605 -10.98 -35.84 -6.90
CA VAL A 605 -9.94 -34.94 -6.38
C VAL A 605 -8.82 -34.72 -7.41
N SER A 606 -8.35 -35.79 -8.06
CA SER A 606 -7.30 -35.72 -9.07
C SER A 606 -7.73 -34.93 -10.31
N TRP A 607 -8.98 -35.09 -10.77
CA TRP A 607 -9.57 -34.30 -11.85
C TRP A 607 -9.77 -32.85 -11.46
N THR A 608 -10.36 -32.58 -10.29
CA THR A 608 -10.59 -31.22 -9.78
C THR A 608 -9.28 -30.44 -9.69
N ALA A 609 -8.17 -31.07 -9.25
CA ALA A 609 -6.87 -30.42 -9.12
C ALA A 609 -6.37 -29.83 -10.45
N ILE A 610 -6.54 -30.56 -11.57
CA ILE A 610 -6.17 -30.05 -12.89
C ILE A 610 -7.13 -28.95 -13.33
N VAL A 611 -8.44 -29.16 -13.21
CA VAL A 611 -9.45 -28.16 -13.62
C VAL A 611 -9.21 -26.83 -12.89
N SER A 612 -9.10 -26.86 -11.56
CA SER A 612 -8.83 -25.65 -10.76
C SER A 612 -7.46 -25.04 -11.06
N GLY A 613 -6.43 -25.85 -11.32
CA GLY A 613 -5.10 -25.35 -11.70
C GLY A 613 -5.05 -24.68 -13.07
N CYS A 614 -5.82 -25.18 -14.05
CA CYS A 614 -5.97 -24.55 -15.36
C CYS A 614 -6.64 -23.18 -15.22
N VAL A 615 -7.74 -23.10 -14.46
CA VAL A 615 -8.46 -21.85 -14.20
C VAL A 615 -7.58 -20.83 -13.47
N LEU A 616 -6.81 -21.26 -12.47
CA LEU A 616 -5.86 -20.41 -11.73
C LEU A 616 -4.80 -19.77 -12.64
N ASN A 617 -4.40 -20.48 -13.71
CA ASN A 617 -3.41 -20.04 -14.69
C ASN A 617 -4.05 -19.45 -15.96
N ALA A 618 -5.36 -19.13 -15.93
CA ALA A 618 -6.11 -18.55 -17.05
C ALA A 618 -6.12 -19.39 -18.35
N MET A 619 -5.89 -20.69 -18.27
CA MET A 619 -6.04 -21.66 -19.38
C MET A 619 -7.46 -22.22 -19.37
N LEU A 620 -8.41 -21.41 -19.83
CA LEU A 620 -9.84 -21.67 -19.64
C LEU A 620 -10.37 -22.77 -20.57
N GLU A 621 -9.91 -22.80 -21.82
CA GLU A 621 -10.31 -23.84 -22.80
C GLU A 621 -9.81 -25.22 -22.38
N GLU A 622 -8.55 -25.31 -21.93
CA GLU A 622 -7.99 -26.55 -21.42
C GLU A 622 -8.70 -27.02 -20.15
N ALA A 623 -9.12 -26.11 -19.27
CA ALA A 623 -9.89 -26.46 -18.08
C ALA A 623 -11.21 -27.17 -18.44
N LEU A 624 -11.92 -26.66 -19.46
CA LEU A 624 -13.15 -27.27 -19.95
C LEU A 624 -12.89 -28.59 -20.68
N GLY A 625 -11.81 -28.68 -21.47
CA GLY A 625 -11.40 -29.94 -22.10
C GLY A 625 -11.12 -31.04 -21.07
N VAL A 626 -10.41 -30.71 -19.98
CA VAL A 626 -10.15 -31.63 -18.86
C VAL A 626 -11.43 -32.00 -18.12
N PHE A 627 -12.35 -31.06 -17.94
CA PHE A 627 -13.66 -31.33 -17.35
C PHE A 627 -14.50 -32.30 -18.19
N LEU A 628 -14.48 -32.17 -19.52
CA LEU A 628 -15.16 -33.13 -20.40
C LEU A 628 -14.55 -34.53 -20.30
N MET A 629 -13.22 -34.64 -20.26
CA MET A 629 -12.54 -35.93 -20.04
C MET A 629 -12.95 -36.58 -18.70
N MET A 630 -13.13 -35.78 -17.64
CA MET A 630 -13.63 -36.28 -16.35
C MET A 630 -15.03 -36.90 -16.47
N LEU A 631 -15.91 -36.28 -17.25
CA LEU A 631 -17.26 -36.79 -17.51
C LEU A 631 -17.24 -38.04 -18.40
N GLU A 632 -16.36 -38.09 -19.40
CA GLU A 632 -16.14 -39.27 -20.26
C GLU A 632 -15.63 -40.48 -19.47
N ASP A 633 -14.77 -40.24 -18.47
CA ASP A 633 -14.30 -41.25 -17.52
C ASP A 633 -15.39 -41.68 -16.51
N GLY A 634 -16.59 -41.08 -16.57
CA GLY A 634 -17.73 -41.41 -15.72
C GLY A 634 -17.62 -40.88 -14.28
N VAL A 635 -16.71 -39.93 -14.03
CA VAL A 635 -16.48 -39.36 -12.70
C VAL A 635 -17.36 -38.12 -12.51
N LEU A 636 -18.25 -38.14 -11.51
CA LEU A 636 -19.18 -37.04 -11.27
C LEU A 636 -18.51 -35.83 -10.59
N PRO A 637 -18.76 -34.59 -11.06
CA PRO A 637 -18.24 -33.37 -10.44
C PRO A 637 -18.80 -33.13 -9.04
N ASN A 638 -17.97 -32.56 -8.15
CA ASN A 638 -18.40 -32.03 -6.86
C ASN A 638 -18.53 -30.49 -6.89
N ASN A 639 -18.93 -29.89 -5.77
CA ASN A 639 -19.07 -28.43 -5.64
C ASN A 639 -17.78 -27.66 -6.02
N VAL A 640 -16.59 -28.10 -5.59
CA VAL A 640 -15.31 -27.43 -5.92
C VAL A 640 -15.01 -27.47 -7.43
N THR A 641 -15.31 -28.60 -8.08
CA THR A 641 -15.18 -28.75 -9.53
C THR A 641 -16.13 -27.81 -10.24
N MET A 642 -17.40 -27.81 -9.84
CA MET A 642 -18.42 -26.94 -10.45
C MET A 642 -18.09 -25.46 -10.27
N LEU A 643 -17.57 -25.03 -9.11
CA LEU A 643 -17.10 -23.65 -8.92
C LEU A 643 -16.00 -23.27 -9.92
N SER A 644 -15.04 -24.17 -10.14
CA SER A 644 -13.95 -23.94 -11.09
C SER A 644 -14.45 -23.87 -12.53
N VAL A 645 -15.37 -24.75 -12.92
CA VAL A 645 -15.98 -24.77 -14.26
C VAL A 645 -16.84 -23.53 -14.50
N ILE A 646 -17.66 -23.14 -13.53
CA ILE A 646 -18.48 -21.91 -13.60
C ILE A 646 -17.57 -20.69 -13.75
N GLN A 647 -16.47 -20.62 -12.99
CA GLN A 647 -15.49 -19.55 -13.11
C GLN A 647 -14.82 -19.55 -14.49
N ALA A 648 -14.48 -20.71 -15.05
CA ALA A 648 -13.91 -20.83 -16.39
C ALA A 648 -14.87 -20.29 -17.46
N CYS A 649 -16.12 -20.76 -17.46
CA CYS A 649 -17.17 -20.31 -18.37
C CYS A 649 -17.42 -18.81 -18.22
N ALA A 650 -17.49 -18.30 -16.97
CA ALA A 650 -17.72 -16.89 -16.69
C ALA A 650 -16.62 -15.99 -17.24
N LEU A 651 -15.35 -16.42 -17.18
CA LEU A 651 -14.21 -15.66 -17.70
C LEU A 651 -14.07 -15.77 -19.22
N MET A 652 -14.46 -16.90 -19.83
CA MET A 652 -14.45 -17.06 -21.28
C MET A 652 -15.56 -16.28 -21.98
N GLY A 653 -16.69 -16.04 -21.31
CA GLY A 653 -17.88 -15.45 -21.93
C GLY A 653 -18.59 -16.37 -22.94
N ALA A 654 -18.33 -17.69 -22.89
CA ALA A 654 -18.94 -18.68 -23.77
C ALA A 654 -20.40 -18.95 -23.36
N SER A 655 -21.32 -18.10 -23.84
CA SER A 655 -22.74 -18.11 -23.46
C SER A 655 -23.47 -19.43 -23.74
N GLU A 656 -23.04 -20.18 -24.76
CA GLU A 656 -23.59 -21.49 -25.12
C GLU A 656 -23.45 -22.52 -24.00
N LEU A 657 -22.40 -22.40 -23.16
CA LEU A 657 -22.11 -23.33 -22.08
C LEU A 657 -22.87 -23.03 -20.78
N PHE A 658 -23.43 -21.83 -20.63
CA PHE A 658 -24.06 -21.42 -19.38
C PHE A 658 -25.30 -22.26 -19.05
N GLY A 659 -26.14 -22.52 -20.05
CA GLY A 659 -27.32 -23.37 -19.91
C GLY A 659 -26.98 -24.81 -19.49
N PRO A 660 -26.11 -25.53 -20.22
CA PRO A 660 -25.65 -26.86 -19.87
C PRO A 660 -25.00 -26.95 -18.48
N VAL A 661 -24.14 -25.99 -18.10
CA VAL A 661 -23.49 -25.98 -16.79
C VAL A 661 -24.52 -25.76 -15.67
N HIS A 662 -25.47 -24.86 -15.85
CA HIS A 662 -26.56 -24.65 -14.90
C HIS A 662 -27.45 -25.90 -14.76
N ALA A 663 -27.82 -26.55 -15.88
CA ALA A 663 -28.57 -27.81 -15.85
C ALA A 663 -27.81 -28.91 -15.09
N LEU A 664 -26.48 -28.98 -15.26
CA LEU A 664 -25.64 -29.92 -14.53
C LEU A 664 -25.60 -29.64 -13.02
N VAL A 665 -25.58 -28.36 -12.60
CA VAL A 665 -25.68 -27.99 -11.17
C VAL A 665 -26.99 -28.51 -10.57
N VAL A 666 -28.10 -28.40 -11.29
CA VAL A 666 -29.42 -28.91 -10.85
C VAL A 666 -29.42 -30.44 -10.81
N LEU A 667 -28.89 -31.10 -11.84
CA LEU A 667 -28.80 -32.58 -11.91
C LEU A 667 -27.94 -33.17 -10.79
N LEU A 668 -26.92 -32.43 -10.33
CA LEU A 668 -26.06 -32.83 -9.21
C LEU A 668 -26.64 -32.46 -7.83
N GLU A 669 -27.87 -31.93 -7.77
CA GLU A 669 -28.53 -31.45 -6.54
C GLU A 669 -27.72 -30.37 -5.79
N LEU A 670 -26.88 -29.62 -6.51
CA LEU A 670 -26.03 -28.55 -5.94
C LEU A 670 -26.74 -27.19 -5.87
N GLU A 671 -28.03 -27.13 -6.20
CA GLU A 671 -28.87 -25.93 -6.17
C GLU A 671 -29.13 -25.37 -4.76
N HIS A 672 -28.83 -26.16 -3.72
CA HIS A 672 -28.89 -25.74 -2.32
C HIS A 672 -27.54 -25.23 -1.78
N ASP A 673 -26.43 -25.43 -2.51
CA ASP A 673 -25.12 -24.91 -2.12
C ASP A 673 -25.02 -23.42 -2.48
N ALA A 674 -25.02 -22.56 -1.46
CA ALA A 674 -24.95 -21.12 -1.64
C ALA A 674 -23.73 -20.66 -2.44
N SER A 675 -22.59 -21.36 -2.35
CA SER A 675 -21.35 -20.99 -3.06
C SER A 675 -21.49 -21.21 -4.56
N VAL A 676 -22.10 -22.34 -4.94
CA VAL A 676 -22.32 -22.72 -6.34
C VAL A 676 -23.36 -21.78 -6.96
N VAL A 677 -24.48 -21.54 -6.28
CA VAL A 677 -25.53 -20.63 -6.77
C VAL A 677 -25.03 -19.19 -6.89
N ASN A 678 -24.23 -18.71 -5.93
CA ASN A 678 -23.61 -17.38 -6.01
C ASN A 678 -22.71 -17.26 -7.24
N SER A 679 -21.91 -18.29 -7.51
CA SER A 679 -21.03 -18.33 -8.67
C SER A 679 -21.83 -18.36 -9.98
N LEU A 680 -22.95 -19.09 -10.03
CA LEU A 680 -23.87 -19.07 -11.18
C LEU A 680 -24.48 -17.68 -11.41
N ILE A 681 -24.95 -17.01 -10.36
CA ILE A 681 -25.50 -15.65 -10.47
C ILE A 681 -24.43 -14.70 -11.00
N MET A 682 -23.20 -14.77 -10.47
CA MET A 682 -22.09 -13.94 -10.95
C MET A 682 -21.69 -14.24 -12.40
N MET A 683 -21.72 -15.52 -12.81
CA MET A 683 -21.47 -15.93 -14.20
C MET A 683 -22.47 -15.28 -15.14
N TYR A 684 -23.77 -15.44 -14.87
CA TYR A 684 -24.81 -14.84 -15.70
C TYR A 684 -24.75 -13.31 -15.67
N ALA A 685 -24.60 -12.71 -14.49
CA ALA A 685 -24.60 -11.26 -14.33
C ALA A 685 -23.41 -10.57 -15.03
N LYS A 686 -22.17 -11.02 -14.77
CA LYS A 686 -20.97 -10.41 -15.37
C LYS A 686 -20.91 -10.54 -16.89
N ASN A 687 -21.65 -11.48 -17.47
CA ASN A 687 -21.75 -11.70 -18.91
C ASN A 687 -23.02 -11.12 -19.53
N GLY A 688 -23.78 -10.29 -18.81
CA GLY A 688 -24.92 -9.55 -19.35
C GLY A 688 -26.27 -10.29 -19.35
N PHE A 689 -26.33 -11.54 -18.88
CA PHE A 689 -27.57 -12.33 -18.74
C PHE A 689 -28.29 -12.02 -17.43
N VAL A 690 -28.74 -10.77 -17.31
CA VAL A 690 -29.25 -10.22 -16.04
C VAL A 690 -30.59 -10.83 -15.63
N GLU A 691 -31.46 -11.17 -16.58
CA GLU A 691 -32.76 -11.77 -16.25
C GLU A 691 -32.61 -13.13 -15.57
N GLU A 692 -31.71 -13.97 -16.06
CA GLU A 692 -31.34 -15.26 -15.48
C GLU A 692 -30.71 -15.08 -14.10
N ALA A 693 -29.78 -14.13 -13.97
CA ALA A 693 -29.14 -13.81 -12.71
C ALA A 693 -30.15 -13.33 -11.65
N ILE A 694 -31.08 -12.44 -12.02
CA ILE A 694 -32.14 -11.95 -11.13
C ILE A 694 -33.13 -13.07 -10.79
N ARG A 695 -33.48 -13.95 -11.74
CA ARG A 695 -34.36 -15.09 -11.50
C ARG A 695 -33.77 -16.04 -10.47
N LEU A 696 -32.48 -16.37 -10.60
CA LEU A 696 -31.72 -17.16 -9.63
C LEU A 696 -31.63 -16.46 -8.27
N PHE A 697 -31.30 -15.16 -8.27
CA PHE A 697 -31.22 -14.36 -7.07
C PHE A 697 -32.56 -14.33 -6.31
N LYS A 698 -33.67 -14.07 -7.01
CA LYS A 698 -35.03 -14.10 -6.43
C LYS A 698 -35.41 -15.49 -5.94
N GLY A 699 -35.11 -16.53 -6.72
CA GLY A 699 -35.44 -17.91 -6.39
C GLY A 699 -34.73 -18.42 -5.14
N PHE A 700 -33.44 -18.13 -5.01
CA PHE A 700 -32.61 -18.58 -3.89
C PHE A 700 -32.81 -17.70 -2.65
N TYR A 701 -32.61 -16.39 -2.75
CA TYR A 701 -32.58 -15.49 -1.59
C TYR A 701 -33.95 -15.05 -1.07
N LEU A 702 -34.93 -14.76 -1.95
CA LEU A 702 -36.24 -14.32 -1.48
C LEU A 702 -37.06 -15.45 -0.84
N LYS A 703 -36.80 -16.70 -1.22
CA LYS A 703 -37.50 -17.87 -0.66
C LYS A 703 -36.87 -18.39 0.63
N THR A 704 -35.55 -18.31 0.78
CA THR A 704 -34.84 -18.89 1.94
C THR A 704 -34.78 -17.95 3.15
N GLY A 705 -35.10 -16.66 3.01
CA GLY A 705 -35.17 -15.71 4.14
C GLY A 705 -33.84 -15.45 4.85
N SER A 706 -32.73 -15.94 4.29
CA SER A 706 -31.38 -15.73 4.81
C SER A 706 -30.99 -14.26 4.63
N VAL A 707 -30.97 -13.54 5.75
CA VAL A 707 -30.43 -12.19 5.88
C VAL A 707 -28.94 -12.22 5.49
N CYS A 708 -28.52 -11.23 4.69
CA CYS A 708 -27.21 -11.06 4.03
C CYS A 708 -27.04 -11.83 2.71
N SER A 709 -27.71 -11.35 1.67
CA SER A 709 -27.26 -11.52 0.29
C SER A 709 -25.80 -11.09 0.18
N ASN A 710 -24.92 -11.98 -0.26
CA ASN A 710 -23.50 -11.70 -0.48
C ASN A 710 -23.35 -10.39 -1.28
N GLU A 711 -22.66 -9.41 -0.70
CA GLU A 711 -22.47 -8.07 -1.27
C GLU A 711 -21.85 -8.13 -2.67
N ASP A 712 -20.94 -9.08 -2.89
CA ASP A 712 -20.30 -9.32 -4.18
C ASP A 712 -21.29 -9.78 -5.26
N VAL A 713 -22.32 -10.55 -4.86
CA VAL A 713 -23.37 -11.01 -5.77
C VAL A 713 -24.28 -9.85 -6.16
N LEU A 714 -24.67 -9.01 -5.19
CA LEU A 714 -25.45 -7.79 -5.47
C LEU A 714 -24.69 -6.84 -6.39
N ALA A 715 -23.42 -6.57 -6.08
CA ALA A 715 -22.53 -5.76 -6.91
C ALA A 715 -22.40 -6.35 -8.34
N ALA A 716 -22.23 -7.67 -8.46
CA ALA A 716 -22.16 -8.32 -9.76
C ALA A 716 -23.47 -8.23 -10.56
N VAL A 717 -24.64 -8.39 -9.92
CA VAL A 717 -25.95 -8.25 -10.58
C VAL A 717 -26.17 -6.81 -11.05
N LEU A 718 -25.83 -5.81 -10.22
CA LEU A 718 -25.87 -4.40 -10.60
C LEU A 718 -24.93 -4.10 -11.78
N TYR A 719 -23.71 -4.62 -11.73
CA TYR A 719 -22.77 -4.53 -12.85
C TYR A 719 -23.32 -5.20 -14.12
N GLY A 720 -24.02 -6.32 -13.97
CA GLY A 720 -24.75 -6.95 -15.07
C GLY A 720 -25.83 -6.04 -15.65
N CYS A 721 -26.61 -5.35 -14.80
CA CYS A 721 -27.60 -4.35 -15.26
C CYS A 721 -26.92 -3.26 -16.09
N THR A 722 -25.74 -2.80 -15.66
CA THR A 722 -24.90 -1.86 -16.39
C THR A 722 -24.50 -2.39 -17.77
N ILE A 723 -24.10 -3.66 -17.90
CA ILE A 723 -23.72 -4.27 -19.19
C ILE A 723 -24.92 -4.48 -20.12
N SER A 724 -26.01 -5.03 -19.59
CA SER A 724 -27.21 -5.39 -20.37
C SER A 724 -28.05 -4.20 -20.81
N GLY A 725 -27.82 -3.02 -20.23
CA GLY A 725 -28.61 -1.83 -20.50
C GLY A 725 -29.96 -1.78 -19.75
N SER A 726 -30.20 -2.67 -18.77
CA SER A 726 -31.50 -2.78 -18.09
C SER A 726 -31.61 -1.87 -16.87
N VAL A 727 -31.94 -0.59 -17.11
CA VAL A 727 -32.12 0.43 -16.06
C VAL A 727 -33.19 0.03 -15.05
N LYS A 728 -34.36 -0.45 -15.52
CA LYS A 728 -35.50 -0.80 -14.66
C LYS A 728 -35.17 -1.90 -13.66
N ASN A 729 -34.37 -2.89 -14.07
CA ASN A 729 -33.92 -3.96 -13.19
C ASN A 729 -32.94 -3.45 -12.14
N GLY A 730 -32.03 -2.55 -12.55
CA GLY A 730 -31.12 -1.84 -11.65
C GLY A 730 -31.84 -1.00 -10.59
N GLU A 731 -32.78 -0.16 -11.01
CA GLU A 731 -33.63 0.65 -10.12
C GLU A 731 -34.47 -0.23 -9.17
N GLY A 732 -35.05 -1.33 -9.68
CA GLY A 732 -35.78 -2.29 -8.86
C GLY A 732 -34.89 -2.97 -7.81
N LEU A 733 -33.64 -3.28 -8.16
CA LEU A 733 -32.67 -3.85 -7.23
C LEU A 733 -32.23 -2.82 -6.18
N HIS A 734 -32.00 -1.56 -6.57
CA HIS A 734 -31.72 -0.46 -5.65
C HIS A 734 -32.89 -0.21 -4.68
N ALA A 735 -34.13 -0.21 -5.15
CA ALA A 735 -35.30 -0.09 -4.28
C ALA A 735 -35.40 -1.27 -3.30
N HIS A 736 -34.99 -2.47 -3.74
CA HIS A 736 -34.96 -3.66 -2.89
C HIS A 736 -33.89 -3.57 -1.79
N THR A 737 -32.66 -3.12 -2.10
CA THR A 737 -31.60 -2.95 -1.09
C THR A 737 -32.00 -1.94 -0.01
N ILE A 738 -32.64 -0.84 -0.41
CA ILE A 738 -33.23 0.14 0.50
C ILE A 738 -34.29 -0.52 1.41
N LYS A 739 -35.22 -1.28 0.83
CA LYS A 739 -36.34 -1.90 1.57
C LYS A 739 -35.86 -2.94 2.59
N MET A 740 -34.77 -3.65 2.32
CA MET A 740 -34.23 -4.69 3.20
C MET A 740 -33.42 -4.12 4.38
N GLY A 741 -33.23 -2.80 4.46
CA GLY A 741 -32.37 -2.17 5.47
C GLY A 741 -30.90 -2.56 5.34
N ALA A 742 -30.54 -3.25 4.26
CA ALA A 742 -29.18 -3.59 3.87
C ALA A 742 -28.59 -2.42 3.06
N PHE A 743 -28.66 -1.22 3.63
CA PHE A 743 -28.08 -0.01 3.04
C PHE A 743 -26.56 -0.21 2.93
N PRO A 744 -25.96 0.03 1.76
CA PRO A 744 -25.08 -0.97 1.17
C PRO A 744 -23.63 -0.81 1.59
N SER A 745 -22.87 -1.88 1.47
CA SER A 745 -21.42 -1.75 1.54
C SER A 745 -20.87 -0.94 0.37
N ILE A 746 -19.67 -0.39 0.56
CA ILE A 746 -18.96 0.45 -0.41
C ILE A 746 -18.91 -0.19 -1.82
N SER A 747 -18.79 -1.53 -1.91
CA SER A 747 -18.78 -2.28 -3.18
C SER A 747 -20.09 -2.14 -3.97
N VAL A 748 -21.23 -2.24 -3.27
CA VAL A 748 -22.56 -2.13 -3.88
C VAL A 748 -22.86 -0.67 -4.23
N GLU A 749 -22.51 0.28 -3.37
CA GLU A 749 -22.67 1.73 -3.64
C GLU A 749 -21.82 2.17 -4.85
N ASN A 750 -20.56 1.71 -4.96
CA ASN A 750 -19.71 1.95 -6.12
C ASN A 750 -20.31 1.34 -7.41
N SER A 751 -20.87 0.12 -7.32
CA SER A 751 -21.54 -0.53 -8.46
C SER A 751 -22.82 0.19 -8.89
N LEU A 752 -23.61 0.71 -7.93
CA LEU A 752 -24.79 1.54 -8.18
C LEU A 752 -24.42 2.86 -8.87
N MET A 753 -23.40 3.55 -8.36
CA MET A 753 -22.89 4.78 -8.99
C MET A 753 -22.43 4.51 -10.42
N GLY A 754 -21.65 3.45 -10.64
CA GLY A 754 -21.20 3.05 -11.97
C GLY A 754 -22.35 2.70 -12.93
N MET A 755 -23.41 2.07 -12.42
CA MET A 755 -24.64 1.79 -13.17
C MET A 755 -25.35 3.08 -13.59
N TYR A 756 -25.68 3.95 -12.63
CA TYR A 756 -26.36 5.23 -12.90
C TYR A 756 -25.53 6.12 -13.83
N ALA A 757 -24.21 6.15 -13.65
CA ALA A 757 -23.28 6.88 -14.50
C ALA A 757 -23.35 6.44 -15.97
N ARG A 758 -23.41 5.12 -16.24
CA ARG A 758 -23.49 4.60 -17.62
C ARG A 758 -24.82 4.94 -18.29
N PHE A 759 -25.89 5.12 -17.52
CA PHE A 759 -27.21 5.49 -18.03
C PHE A 759 -27.47 6.99 -18.07
N GLU A 760 -26.41 7.80 -17.95
CA GLU A 760 -26.47 9.27 -17.96
C GLU A 760 -27.37 9.86 -16.85
N GLN A 761 -27.72 9.07 -15.84
CA GLN A 761 -28.47 9.50 -14.65
C GLN A 761 -27.49 10.00 -13.57
N ILE A 762 -26.75 11.04 -13.90
CA ILE A 762 -25.65 11.56 -13.07
C ILE A 762 -26.16 12.03 -11.71
N ASP A 763 -27.34 12.65 -11.66
CA ASP A 763 -27.93 13.14 -10.40
C ASP A 763 -28.25 11.99 -9.43
N ALA A 764 -28.68 10.84 -9.94
CA ALA A 764 -28.88 9.65 -9.11
C ALA A 764 -27.55 9.11 -8.58
N ALA A 765 -26.49 9.13 -9.39
CA ALA A 765 -25.14 8.74 -8.95
C ALA A 765 -24.59 9.71 -7.88
N LEU A 766 -24.81 11.02 -8.04
CA LEU A 766 -24.44 12.04 -7.05
C LEU A 766 -25.19 11.85 -5.74
N LEU A 767 -26.50 11.57 -5.77
CA LEU A 767 -27.28 11.29 -4.57
C LEU A 767 -26.77 10.06 -3.81
N VAL A 768 -26.41 8.98 -4.53
CA VAL A 768 -25.78 7.81 -3.92
C VAL A 768 -24.45 8.21 -3.30
N PHE A 769 -23.59 8.92 -4.03
CA PHE A 769 -22.30 9.39 -3.54
C PHE A 769 -22.43 10.23 -2.27
N GLU A 770 -23.28 11.25 -2.27
CA GLU A 770 -23.53 12.11 -1.11
C GLU A 770 -24.04 11.33 0.10
N GLY A 771 -24.88 10.31 -0.14
CA GLY A 771 -25.42 9.42 0.89
C GLY A 771 -24.44 8.45 1.54
N MET A 772 -23.27 8.17 0.93
CA MET A 772 -22.29 7.21 1.47
C MET A 772 -21.67 7.70 2.79
N GLU A 773 -21.73 6.89 3.85
CA GLU A 773 -21.12 7.20 5.16
C GLU A 773 -19.57 7.18 5.11
N VAL A 774 -19.01 6.23 4.35
CA VAL A 774 -17.58 6.05 4.15
C VAL A 774 -17.30 5.95 2.65
N LYS A 775 -16.37 6.76 2.16
CA LYS A 775 -16.00 6.81 0.74
C LYS A 775 -14.55 6.37 0.59
N ASP A 776 -14.31 5.39 -0.27
CA ASP A 776 -12.95 5.00 -0.65
C ASP A 776 -12.51 5.69 -1.94
N ILE A 777 -11.26 5.52 -2.34
CA ILE A 777 -10.73 6.15 -3.57
C ILE A 777 -11.52 5.71 -4.82
N VAL A 778 -12.09 4.51 -4.82
CA VAL A 778 -12.90 3.99 -5.93
C VAL A 778 -14.22 4.77 -6.03
N SER A 779 -14.85 5.11 -4.91
CA SER A 779 -16.04 5.97 -4.88
C SER A 779 -15.77 7.34 -5.50
N TRP A 780 -14.66 7.99 -5.11
CA TRP A 780 -14.25 9.28 -5.66
C TRP A 780 -13.92 9.19 -7.15
N ASN A 781 -13.17 8.16 -7.57
CA ASN A 781 -12.82 7.95 -8.98
C ASN A 781 -14.06 7.70 -9.84
N THR A 782 -15.04 6.96 -9.33
CA THR A 782 -16.28 6.66 -10.06
C THR A 782 -17.07 7.93 -10.35
N ILE A 783 -17.29 8.79 -9.34
CA ILE A 783 -18.05 10.01 -9.53
C ILE A 783 -17.28 11.07 -10.35
N ILE A 784 -15.96 11.20 -10.14
CA ILE A 784 -15.11 12.10 -10.92
C ILE A 784 -15.09 11.68 -12.38
N SER A 785 -14.90 10.39 -12.67
CA SER A 785 -14.91 9.87 -14.05
C SER A 785 -16.27 10.04 -14.73
N CYS A 786 -17.36 9.87 -13.97
CA CYS A 786 -18.72 10.13 -14.45
C CYS A 786 -18.89 11.60 -14.85
N LEU A 787 -18.61 12.53 -13.93
CA LEU A 787 -18.74 13.97 -14.19
C LEU A 787 -17.81 14.44 -15.32
N ALA A 788 -16.58 13.91 -15.37
CA ALA A 788 -15.59 14.21 -16.41
C ALA A 788 -16.04 13.84 -17.83
N LYS A 789 -16.87 12.79 -17.98
CA LYS A 789 -17.41 12.36 -19.28
C LYS A 789 -18.62 13.20 -19.72
N THR A 790 -19.15 14.03 -18.85
CA THR A 790 -20.39 14.79 -19.05
C THR A 790 -20.07 16.28 -19.16
N ASP A 791 -21.00 17.14 -19.60
CA ASP A 791 -20.78 18.61 -19.72
C ASP A 791 -20.71 19.32 -18.33
N ARG A 792 -20.34 18.60 -17.26
CA ARG A 792 -20.27 19.04 -15.85
C ARG A 792 -18.84 19.01 -15.29
N VAL A 793 -17.87 19.41 -16.10
CA VAL A 793 -16.44 19.36 -15.73
C VAL A 793 -16.10 20.25 -14.52
N ASN A 794 -16.81 21.35 -14.31
CA ASN A 794 -16.61 22.21 -13.13
C ASN A 794 -16.90 21.46 -11.82
N GLU A 795 -17.96 20.65 -11.78
CA GLU A 795 -18.28 19.85 -10.60
C GLU A 795 -17.28 18.72 -10.38
N ALA A 796 -16.75 18.14 -11.47
CA ALA A 796 -15.64 17.20 -11.37
C ALA A 796 -14.41 17.86 -10.72
N MET A 797 -14.11 19.11 -11.07
CA MET A 797 -13.03 19.90 -10.46
C MET A 797 -13.31 20.22 -8.99
N ASP A 798 -14.57 20.53 -8.64
CA ASP A 798 -14.97 20.78 -7.26
C ASP A 798 -14.79 19.51 -6.41
N ILE A 799 -15.31 18.37 -6.86
CA ILE A 799 -15.12 17.08 -6.19
C ILE A 799 -13.64 16.71 -6.08
N PHE A 800 -12.85 16.92 -7.14
CA PHE A 800 -11.40 16.73 -7.10
C PHE A 800 -10.73 17.63 -6.04
N SER A 801 -11.14 18.88 -5.94
CA SER A 801 -10.61 19.81 -4.94
C SER A 801 -10.96 19.38 -3.51
N VAL A 802 -12.16 18.84 -3.30
CA VAL A 802 -12.58 18.26 -2.02
C VAL A 802 -11.74 17.05 -1.67
N LEU A 803 -11.50 16.13 -2.62
CA LEU A 803 -10.61 14.98 -2.40
C LEU A 803 -9.18 15.43 -2.08
N HIS A 804 -8.66 16.42 -2.80
CA HIS A 804 -7.33 16.97 -2.56
C HIS A 804 -7.21 17.64 -1.19
N ALA A 805 -8.23 18.41 -0.76
CA ALA A 805 -8.28 19.04 0.57
C ALA A 805 -8.46 18.01 1.70
N ALA A 806 -9.20 16.94 1.45
CA ALA A 806 -9.41 15.83 2.37
C ALA A 806 -8.18 14.91 2.53
N ALA A 807 -7.09 15.14 1.77
CA ALA A 807 -5.83 14.38 1.89
C ALA A 807 -5.17 14.44 3.28
N GLY A 808 -5.58 15.39 4.14
CA GLY A 808 -5.25 15.37 5.57
C GLY A 808 -5.83 14.17 6.34
N GLY A 809 -6.84 13.48 5.80
CA GLY A 809 -7.50 12.30 6.36
C GLY A 809 -7.02 10.95 5.79
N GLY A 810 -6.00 10.93 4.92
CA GLY A 810 -5.39 9.71 4.39
C GLY A 810 -5.83 9.27 2.98
N LEU A 811 -6.75 10.00 2.33
CA LEU A 811 -7.17 9.76 0.94
C LEU A 811 -6.64 10.87 0.04
N ALA A 812 -5.77 10.54 -0.92
CA ALA A 812 -5.24 11.49 -1.90
C ALA A 812 -5.65 11.07 -3.31
N PRO A 813 -5.78 12.02 -4.26
CA PRO A 813 -5.99 11.68 -5.67
C PRO A 813 -4.94 10.68 -6.17
N ASP A 814 -5.40 9.61 -6.79
CA ASP A 814 -4.55 8.57 -7.33
C ASP A 814 -4.35 8.75 -8.84
N PHE A 815 -3.62 7.81 -9.44
CA PHE A 815 -3.34 7.78 -10.87
C PHE A 815 -4.63 7.84 -11.73
N VAL A 816 -5.68 7.11 -11.34
CA VAL A 816 -6.95 7.04 -12.07
C VAL A 816 -7.71 8.36 -11.94
N THR A 817 -7.66 9.00 -10.77
CA THR A 817 -8.24 10.33 -10.55
C THR A 817 -7.62 11.34 -11.52
N VAL A 818 -6.28 11.40 -11.57
CA VAL A 818 -5.55 12.39 -12.37
C VAL A 818 -5.83 12.20 -13.87
N LEU A 819 -5.81 10.97 -14.37
CA LEU A 819 -6.14 10.68 -15.77
C LEU A 819 -7.56 11.15 -16.13
N SER A 820 -8.54 10.86 -15.27
CA SER A 820 -9.93 11.28 -15.49
C SER A 820 -10.06 12.80 -15.57
N MET A 821 -9.34 13.53 -14.70
CA MET A 821 -9.34 15.00 -14.72
C MET A 821 -8.61 15.59 -15.93
N LEU A 822 -7.48 15.01 -16.35
CA LEU A 822 -6.77 15.44 -17.57
C LEU A 822 -7.66 15.27 -18.81
N GLN A 823 -8.39 14.16 -18.90
CA GLN A 823 -9.34 13.91 -19.97
C GLN A 823 -10.51 14.92 -19.94
N ALA A 824 -11.03 15.24 -18.74
CA ALA A 824 -12.08 16.23 -18.54
C ALA A 824 -11.64 17.62 -19.03
N CYS A 825 -10.46 18.08 -18.59
CA CYS A 825 -9.91 19.38 -19.00
C CYS A 825 -9.64 19.42 -20.51
N SER A 826 -9.17 18.33 -21.08
CA SER A 826 -8.92 18.21 -22.52
C SER A 826 -10.21 18.33 -23.34
N ASN A 827 -11.31 17.71 -22.90
CA ASN A 827 -12.59 17.76 -23.61
C ASN A 827 -13.32 19.10 -23.43
N ALA A 828 -13.23 19.71 -22.25
CA ALA A 828 -13.91 20.98 -21.95
C ALA A 828 -13.14 22.23 -22.39
N GLY A 829 -11.92 22.11 -22.92
CA GLY A 829 -11.15 23.27 -23.35
C GLY A 829 -10.50 24.07 -22.21
N LEU A 830 -10.34 23.48 -21.01
CA LEU A 830 -9.93 24.17 -19.79
C LEU A 830 -8.41 24.22 -19.59
N LEU A 831 -7.73 25.12 -20.31
CA LEU A 831 -6.26 25.21 -20.31
C LEU A 831 -5.65 25.56 -18.95
N HIS A 832 -6.21 26.54 -18.24
CA HIS A 832 -5.66 26.97 -16.95
C HIS A 832 -5.76 25.86 -15.90
N GLN A 833 -6.90 25.18 -15.83
CA GLN A 833 -7.13 24.03 -14.95
C GLN A 833 -6.21 22.86 -15.33
N GLY A 834 -6.00 22.60 -16.61
CA GLY A 834 -5.03 21.61 -17.10
C GLY A 834 -3.59 21.91 -16.65
N GLN A 835 -3.17 23.18 -16.67
CA GLN A 835 -1.87 23.61 -16.14
C GLN A 835 -1.77 23.44 -14.62
N MET A 836 -2.84 23.72 -13.86
CA MET A 836 -2.88 23.45 -12.43
C MET A 836 -2.73 21.96 -12.12
N LEU A 837 -3.42 21.09 -12.87
CA LEU A 837 -3.30 19.64 -12.75
C LEU A 837 -1.90 19.14 -13.11
N HIS A 838 -1.28 19.68 -14.17
CA HIS A 838 0.12 19.38 -14.49
C HIS A 838 1.06 19.77 -13.33
N GLY A 839 0.83 20.91 -12.67
CA GLY A 839 1.55 21.28 -11.45
C GLY A 839 1.37 20.28 -10.31
N TYR A 840 0.18 19.70 -10.15
CA TYR A 840 -0.08 18.62 -9.19
C TYR A 840 0.65 17.32 -9.56
N VAL A 841 0.65 16.92 -10.84
CA VAL A 841 1.39 15.76 -11.38
C VAL A 841 2.88 15.86 -11.04
N MET A 842 3.47 17.05 -11.25
CA MET A 842 4.87 17.31 -10.92
C MET A 842 5.16 17.17 -9.43
N LYS A 843 4.32 17.76 -8.57
CA LYS A 843 4.49 17.71 -7.11
C LYS A 843 4.31 16.31 -6.52
N SER A 844 3.44 15.50 -7.12
CA SER A 844 3.08 14.17 -6.61
C SER A 844 4.00 13.07 -7.14
N GLY A 845 4.93 13.38 -8.06
CA GLY A 845 5.83 12.41 -8.66
C GLY A 845 5.21 11.57 -9.78
N PHE A 846 3.97 11.88 -10.20
CA PHE A 846 3.29 11.16 -11.28
C PHE A 846 3.88 11.43 -12.68
N VAL A 847 4.77 12.42 -12.81
CA VAL A 847 5.47 12.73 -14.07
C VAL A 847 6.37 11.58 -14.57
N TYR A 848 6.74 10.64 -13.70
CA TYR A 848 7.52 9.46 -14.11
C TYR A 848 6.66 8.34 -14.73
N ASP A 849 5.33 8.49 -14.72
CA ASP A 849 4.42 7.53 -15.34
C ASP A 849 4.15 7.90 -16.82
N VAL A 850 4.47 6.97 -17.72
CA VAL A 850 4.34 7.12 -19.18
C VAL A 850 2.90 7.42 -19.59
N SER A 851 1.90 6.81 -18.94
CA SER A 851 0.49 6.99 -19.29
C SER A 851 -0.02 8.39 -18.95
N ILE A 852 0.42 8.95 -17.83
CA ILE A 852 0.09 10.34 -17.46
C ILE A 852 0.77 11.33 -18.41
N CYS A 853 2.02 11.10 -18.78
CA CYS A 853 2.70 11.91 -19.79
C CYS A 853 1.98 11.87 -21.15
N ASN A 854 1.53 10.69 -21.60
CA ASN A 854 0.75 10.54 -22.83
C ASN A 854 -0.58 11.32 -22.76
N ALA A 855 -1.28 11.26 -21.61
CA ALA A 855 -2.50 12.04 -21.38
C ALA A 855 -2.23 13.56 -21.36
N LEU A 856 -1.11 14.00 -20.78
CA LEU A 856 -0.70 15.42 -20.80
C LEU A 856 -0.37 15.90 -22.23
N ILE A 857 0.34 15.10 -23.03
CA ILE A 857 0.62 15.39 -24.44
C ILE A 857 -0.70 15.59 -25.19
N SER A 858 -1.64 14.64 -25.06
CA SER A 858 -2.95 14.75 -25.71
C SER A 858 -3.76 15.96 -25.20
N MET A 859 -3.69 16.27 -23.91
CA MET A 859 -4.41 17.39 -23.29
C MET A 859 -3.89 18.72 -23.84
N TYR A 860 -2.58 18.96 -23.79
CA TYR A 860 -1.98 20.19 -24.32
C TYR A 860 -2.15 20.33 -25.83
N ALA A 861 -2.04 19.23 -26.59
CA ALA A 861 -2.28 19.23 -28.02
C ALA A 861 -3.70 19.70 -28.36
N LYS A 862 -4.72 19.13 -27.71
CA LYS A 862 -6.14 19.51 -27.90
C LYS A 862 -6.44 20.96 -27.49
N LEU A 863 -5.71 21.49 -26.53
CA LEU A 863 -5.86 22.86 -26.03
C LEU A 863 -5.04 23.89 -26.81
N GLY A 864 -4.49 23.51 -27.96
CA GLY A 864 -3.76 24.44 -28.84
C GLY A 864 -2.32 24.73 -28.41
N ARG A 865 -1.76 23.99 -27.44
CA ARG A 865 -0.40 24.21 -26.89
C ARG A 865 0.54 23.06 -27.25
N ILE A 866 0.88 22.95 -28.53
CA ILE A 866 1.80 21.93 -29.04
C ILE A 866 3.21 22.04 -28.43
N ASP A 867 3.63 23.26 -28.09
CA ASP A 867 4.90 23.56 -27.43
C ASP A 867 5.07 22.84 -26.09
N PHE A 868 4.03 22.81 -25.27
CA PHE A 868 4.06 22.05 -24.01
C PHE A 868 4.01 20.53 -24.24
N ALA A 869 3.32 20.06 -25.29
CA ALA A 869 3.29 18.65 -25.66
C ALA A 869 4.68 18.15 -26.09
N GLU A 870 5.39 18.92 -26.94
CA GLU A 870 6.78 18.66 -27.33
C GLU A 870 7.70 18.61 -26.11
N MET A 871 7.63 19.61 -25.23
CA MET A 871 8.46 19.69 -24.03
C MET A 871 8.29 18.45 -23.12
N ILE A 872 7.06 17.97 -22.96
CA ILE A 872 6.78 16.77 -22.16
C ILE A 872 7.37 15.54 -22.86
N PHE A 873 7.09 15.37 -24.15
CA PHE A 873 7.58 14.24 -24.93
C PHE A 873 9.12 14.16 -24.88
N GLU A 874 9.83 15.26 -25.10
CA GLU A 874 11.30 15.29 -25.05
C GLU A 874 11.86 14.89 -23.68
N ARG A 875 11.19 15.30 -22.59
CA ARG A 875 11.61 15.02 -21.21
C ARG A 875 11.29 13.61 -20.71
N MET A 876 10.54 12.79 -21.45
CA MET A 876 10.25 11.42 -21.08
C MET A 876 11.49 10.52 -21.23
N ASP A 877 11.92 9.88 -20.14
CA ASP A 877 13.03 8.93 -20.13
C ASP A 877 12.73 7.65 -20.94
N ILE A 878 11.47 7.18 -20.86
CA ILE A 878 10.97 5.99 -21.56
C ILE A 878 9.74 6.40 -22.36
N LYS A 879 9.73 6.07 -23.65
CA LYS A 879 8.62 6.34 -24.58
C LYS A 879 8.08 5.02 -25.10
N ASP A 880 6.80 4.76 -24.86
CA ASP A 880 6.11 3.62 -25.45
C ASP A 880 5.47 3.99 -26.79
N LEU A 881 4.88 3.02 -27.49
CA LEU A 881 4.25 3.26 -28.78
C LEU A 881 3.09 4.28 -28.69
N VAL A 882 2.43 4.35 -27.53
CA VAL A 882 1.35 5.30 -27.26
C VAL A 882 1.91 6.72 -27.17
N SER A 883 3.09 6.93 -26.59
CA SER A 883 3.79 8.24 -26.57
C SER A 883 4.06 8.76 -27.97
N TRP A 884 4.63 7.91 -28.84
CA TRP A 884 4.91 8.25 -30.23
C TRP A 884 3.63 8.58 -31.00
N ASN A 885 2.60 7.73 -30.87
CA ASN A 885 1.30 7.95 -31.52
C ASN A 885 0.61 9.22 -31.01
N SER A 886 0.73 9.54 -29.72
CA SER A 886 0.18 10.75 -29.13
C SER A 886 0.81 12.00 -29.73
N MET A 887 2.13 11.99 -29.95
CA MET A 887 2.85 13.12 -30.53
C MET A 887 2.60 13.27 -32.05
N ILE A 888 2.57 12.16 -32.79
CA ILE A 888 2.21 12.16 -34.23
C ILE A 888 0.80 12.72 -34.42
N ASN A 889 -0.16 12.24 -33.61
CA ASN A 889 -1.53 12.74 -33.66
C ASN A 889 -1.60 14.22 -33.25
N ALA A 890 -0.83 14.65 -32.24
CA ALA A 890 -0.76 16.05 -31.84
C ALA A 890 -0.34 16.96 -33.00
N TYR A 891 0.72 16.63 -33.74
CA TYR A 891 1.11 17.39 -34.93
C TYR A 891 0.05 17.33 -36.04
N GLY A 892 -0.57 16.17 -36.26
CA GLY A 892 -1.65 16.00 -37.24
C GLY A 892 -2.88 16.88 -36.93
N MET A 893 -3.28 17.00 -35.66
CA MET A 893 -4.37 17.88 -35.23
C MET A 893 -4.06 19.36 -35.46
N HIS A 894 -2.78 19.74 -35.40
CA HIS A 894 -2.30 21.10 -35.66
C HIS A 894 -1.98 21.36 -37.14
N GLY A 895 -2.19 20.37 -38.02
CA GLY A 895 -1.93 20.51 -39.45
C GLY A 895 -0.46 20.54 -39.84
N ASP A 896 0.45 20.07 -38.98
CA ASP A 896 1.90 19.96 -39.25
C ASP A 896 2.33 18.51 -39.56
N GLY A 897 1.98 18.05 -40.75
CA GLY A 897 2.29 16.71 -41.24
C GLY A 897 3.79 16.48 -41.43
N HIS A 898 4.59 17.52 -41.66
CA HIS A 898 6.05 17.38 -41.78
C HIS A 898 6.68 17.00 -40.44
N SER A 899 6.28 17.65 -39.35
CA SER A 899 6.73 17.28 -38.01
C SER A 899 6.20 15.91 -37.59
N ALA A 900 4.96 15.57 -37.96
CA ALA A 900 4.42 14.22 -37.75
C ALA A 900 5.25 13.12 -38.45
N LEU A 901 5.64 13.34 -39.71
CA LEU A 901 6.51 12.43 -40.47
C LEU A 901 7.92 12.35 -39.86
N ARG A 902 8.47 13.46 -39.36
CA ARG A 902 9.75 13.47 -38.66
C ARG A 902 9.72 12.60 -37.41
N VAL A 903 8.67 12.71 -36.59
CA VAL A 903 8.48 11.85 -35.40
C VAL A 903 8.26 10.39 -35.79
N PHE A 904 7.53 10.12 -36.87
CA PHE A 904 7.37 8.76 -37.39
C PHE A 904 8.70 8.15 -37.85
N HIS A 905 9.56 8.91 -38.52
CA HIS A 905 10.90 8.45 -38.88
C HIS A 905 11.77 8.19 -37.64
N GLN A 906 11.70 9.07 -36.63
CA GLN A 906 12.38 8.83 -35.35
C GLN A 906 11.91 7.54 -34.66
N LEU A 907 10.61 7.21 -34.73
CA LEU A 907 10.08 5.94 -34.25
C LEU A 907 10.66 4.74 -35.02
N LYS A 908 10.78 4.85 -36.35
CA LYS A 908 11.41 3.81 -37.18
C LYS A 908 12.89 3.63 -36.84
N ASP A 909 13.62 4.74 -36.67
CA ASP A 909 15.05 4.73 -36.36
C ASP A 909 15.33 4.18 -34.95
N ALA A 910 14.41 4.36 -34.01
CA ALA A 910 14.51 3.80 -32.66
C ALA A 910 14.41 2.26 -32.63
N GLY A 911 13.86 1.62 -33.67
CA GLY A 911 13.77 0.17 -33.85
C GLY A 911 12.78 -0.57 -32.93
N THR A 912 12.64 -0.14 -31.67
CA THR A 912 11.64 -0.64 -30.72
C THR A 912 11.08 0.52 -29.89
N PRO A 913 9.75 0.70 -29.79
CA PRO A 913 8.67 -0.17 -30.30
C PRO A 913 8.41 -0.02 -31.82
N ALA A 914 7.93 -1.09 -32.46
CA ALA A 914 7.61 -1.08 -33.88
C ALA A 914 6.26 -0.38 -34.18
N PRO A 915 6.11 0.31 -35.33
CA PRO A 915 4.84 0.89 -35.75
C PRO A 915 3.71 -0.15 -35.81
N ASN A 916 2.49 0.25 -35.42
CA ASN A 916 1.28 -0.57 -35.54
C ASN A 916 0.22 0.10 -36.42
N ALA A 917 -0.92 -0.55 -36.60
CA ALA A 917 -2.07 0.00 -37.33
C ALA A 917 -2.44 1.43 -36.89
N ILE A 918 -2.51 1.68 -35.58
CA ILE A 918 -2.86 3.00 -35.03
C ILE A 918 -1.82 4.07 -35.43
N THR A 919 -0.52 3.72 -35.47
CA THR A 919 0.53 4.63 -35.93
C THR A 919 0.29 5.08 -37.37
N PHE A 920 -0.05 4.15 -38.27
CA PHE A 920 -0.30 4.47 -39.68
C PHE A 920 -1.57 5.31 -39.87
N VAL A 921 -2.65 5.04 -39.13
CA VAL A 921 -3.84 5.92 -39.09
C VAL A 921 -3.43 7.35 -38.71
N SER A 922 -2.67 7.52 -37.62
CA SER A 922 -2.25 8.85 -37.16
C SER A 922 -1.36 9.59 -38.17
N VAL A 923 -0.38 8.91 -38.80
CA VAL A 923 0.52 9.54 -39.78
C VAL A 923 -0.20 9.89 -41.08
N ILE A 924 -1.06 9.00 -41.61
CA ILE A 924 -1.79 9.26 -42.85
C ILE A 924 -2.82 10.38 -42.63
N SER A 925 -3.51 10.39 -41.48
CA SER A 925 -4.40 11.48 -41.08
C SER A 925 -3.66 12.82 -40.97
N ALA A 926 -2.47 12.84 -40.37
CA ALA A 926 -1.62 14.04 -40.34
C ALA A 926 -1.22 14.50 -41.75
N CYS A 927 -0.90 13.57 -42.66
CA CYS A 927 -0.64 13.89 -44.07
C CYS A 927 -1.89 14.45 -44.77
N SER A 928 -3.08 13.93 -44.45
CA SER A 928 -4.38 14.42 -44.97
C SER A 928 -4.61 15.87 -44.59
N HIS A 929 -4.38 16.20 -43.33
CA HIS A 929 -4.57 17.55 -42.80
C HIS A 929 -3.59 18.58 -43.40
N SER A 930 -2.41 18.14 -43.84
CA SER A 930 -1.38 19.01 -44.44
C SER A 930 -1.29 18.93 -45.96
N GLY A 931 -2.13 18.13 -46.63
CA GLY A 931 -2.11 17.95 -48.08
C GLY A 931 -0.87 17.19 -48.62
N LEU A 932 -0.17 16.42 -47.79
CA LEU A 932 1.03 15.66 -48.17
C LEU A 932 0.67 14.32 -48.85
N VAL A 933 0.04 14.39 -50.03
CA VAL A 933 -0.54 13.21 -50.71
C VAL A 933 0.49 12.14 -51.04
N SER A 934 1.66 12.52 -51.55
CA SER A 934 2.70 11.55 -51.91
C SER A 934 3.23 10.78 -50.69
N GLU A 935 3.48 11.48 -49.59
CA GLU A 935 4.02 10.86 -48.38
C GLU A 935 2.96 10.02 -47.66
N GLY A 936 1.71 10.49 -47.58
CA GLY A 936 0.61 9.71 -47.03
C GLY A 936 0.37 8.39 -47.78
N HIS A 937 0.43 8.42 -49.12
CA HIS A 937 0.31 7.21 -49.95
C HIS A 937 1.50 6.25 -49.75
N LYS A 938 2.74 6.77 -49.66
CA LYS A 938 3.92 5.96 -49.34
C LYS A 938 3.79 5.28 -47.97
N CYS A 939 3.30 6.02 -46.95
CA CYS A 939 3.04 5.45 -45.63
C CYS A 939 2.03 4.29 -45.70
N PHE A 940 0.92 4.47 -46.43
CA PHE A 940 -0.08 3.42 -46.62
C PHE A 940 0.49 2.16 -47.30
N GLU A 941 1.31 2.30 -48.35
CA GLU A 941 1.96 1.15 -48.99
C GLU A 941 2.98 0.47 -48.08
N SER A 942 3.78 1.25 -47.35
CA SER A 942 4.82 0.72 -46.46
C SER A 942 4.25 -0.12 -45.32
N MET A 943 3.01 0.16 -44.89
CA MET A 943 2.32 -0.59 -43.85
C MET A 943 2.19 -2.07 -44.18
N GLY A 944 1.75 -2.40 -45.40
CA GLY A 944 1.64 -3.78 -45.87
C GLY A 944 2.99 -4.37 -46.28
N ARG A 945 3.82 -3.58 -46.99
CA ARG A 945 5.08 -4.06 -47.59
C ARG A 945 6.19 -4.29 -46.56
N ASP A 946 6.39 -3.33 -45.64
CA ASP A 946 7.55 -3.29 -44.76
C ASP A 946 7.20 -3.79 -43.34
N HIS A 947 5.92 -3.68 -42.93
CA HIS A 947 5.47 -4.00 -41.57
C HIS A 947 4.49 -5.18 -41.49
N GLY A 948 4.01 -5.71 -42.63
CA GLY A 948 3.09 -6.85 -42.66
C GLY A 948 1.74 -6.58 -42.01
N ILE A 949 1.31 -5.32 -41.95
CA ILE A 949 0.04 -4.92 -41.32
C ILE A 949 -1.03 -4.83 -42.42
N GLU A 950 -2.13 -5.57 -42.23
CA GLU A 950 -3.28 -5.51 -43.15
C GLU A 950 -4.09 -4.21 -42.95
N PRO A 951 -4.47 -3.49 -44.02
CA PRO A 951 -5.26 -2.28 -43.89
C PRO A 951 -6.67 -2.53 -43.35
N SER A 952 -7.01 -1.91 -42.22
CA SER A 952 -8.39 -1.79 -41.71
C SER A 952 -9.18 -0.67 -42.39
N MET A 953 -10.50 -0.61 -42.16
CA MET A 953 -11.38 0.44 -42.70
C MET A 953 -10.87 1.87 -42.40
N ASP A 954 -10.35 2.11 -41.20
CA ASP A 954 -9.81 3.41 -40.79
C ASP A 954 -8.65 3.88 -41.68
N HIS A 955 -7.79 2.97 -42.14
CA HIS A 955 -6.68 3.32 -43.03
C HIS A 955 -7.18 3.73 -44.40
N TYR A 956 -8.16 3.01 -44.95
CA TYR A 956 -8.82 3.38 -46.21
C TYR A 956 -9.52 4.73 -46.08
N ALA A 957 -10.19 4.99 -44.95
CA ALA A 957 -10.83 6.28 -44.66
C ALA A 957 -9.82 7.42 -44.65
N CYS A 958 -8.64 7.24 -44.03
CA CYS A 958 -7.58 8.26 -44.04
C CYS A 958 -7.05 8.56 -45.44
N VAL A 959 -6.92 7.55 -46.32
CA VAL A 959 -6.47 7.76 -47.71
C VAL A 959 -7.56 8.45 -48.55
N VAL A 960 -8.83 8.09 -48.36
CA VAL A 960 -9.96 8.76 -49.02
C VAL A 960 -10.07 10.22 -48.56
N ASP A 961 -9.90 10.49 -47.27
CA ASP A 961 -9.84 11.86 -46.72
C ASP A 961 -8.65 12.63 -47.32
N LEU A 962 -7.46 12.02 -47.41
CA LEU A 962 -6.26 12.62 -48.02
C LEU A 962 -6.48 13.03 -49.49
N LEU A 963 -7.03 12.13 -50.31
CA LEU A 963 -7.33 12.39 -51.72
C LEU A 963 -8.47 13.39 -51.89
N GLY A 964 -9.51 13.26 -51.06
CA GLY A 964 -10.68 14.14 -51.05
C GLY A 964 -10.31 15.58 -50.71
N ARG A 965 -9.62 15.81 -49.58
CA ARG A 965 -9.20 17.16 -49.16
C ARG A 965 -8.26 17.83 -50.16
N SER A 966 -7.47 17.02 -50.87
CA SER A 966 -6.58 17.50 -51.93
C SER A 966 -7.27 17.74 -53.28
N GLY A 967 -8.58 17.52 -53.37
CA GLY A 967 -9.37 17.74 -54.59
C GLY A 967 -9.18 16.66 -55.67
N ARG A 968 -8.47 15.57 -55.38
CA ARG A 968 -8.16 14.47 -56.32
C ARG A 968 -9.32 13.46 -56.39
N PHE A 969 -10.52 13.94 -56.68
CA PHE A 969 -11.77 13.16 -56.59
C PHE A 969 -11.81 11.93 -57.51
N ALA A 970 -11.24 12.00 -58.71
CA ALA A 970 -11.20 10.87 -59.63
C ALA A 970 -10.38 9.70 -59.08
N GLU A 971 -9.27 10.00 -58.39
CA GLU A 971 -8.43 9.01 -57.73
C GLU A 971 -9.08 8.47 -56.46
N ALA A 972 -9.78 9.32 -55.70
CA ALA A 972 -10.55 8.87 -54.54
C ALA A 972 -11.66 7.89 -54.96
N GLU A 973 -12.39 8.18 -56.04
CA GLU A 973 -13.40 7.25 -56.57
C GLU A 973 -12.79 5.95 -57.10
N GLN A 974 -11.63 6.03 -57.75
CA GLN A 974 -10.93 4.82 -58.20
C GLN A 974 -10.46 3.97 -57.02
N PHE A 975 -9.88 4.60 -56.00
CA PHE A 975 -9.43 3.92 -54.79
C PHE A 975 -10.57 3.22 -54.07
N ILE A 976 -11.74 3.88 -53.93
CA ILE A 976 -12.94 3.27 -53.33
C ILE A 976 -13.45 2.07 -54.14
N ARG A 977 -13.34 2.11 -55.48
CA ARG A 977 -13.70 0.97 -56.34
C ARG A 977 -12.76 -0.21 -56.17
N ASP A 978 -11.47 0.06 -55.96
CA ASP A 978 -10.42 -0.96 -55.87
C ASP A 978 -10.30 -1.55 -54.44
N MET A 979 -11.06 -1.05 -53.46
CA MET A 979 -11.07 -1.56 -52.09
C MET A 979 -11.52 -3.03 -52.04
N PRO A 980 -10.83 -3.90 -51.28
CA PRO A 980 -11.18 -5.31 -51.15
C PRO A 980 -12.41 -5.54 -50.24
N VAL A 981 -12.83 -4.52 -49.48
CA VAL A 981 -13.93 -4.57 -48.51
C VAL A 981 -14.99 -3.54 -48.91
N ARG A 982 -16.26 -3.86 -48.69
CA ARG A 982 -17.38 -2.97 -49.03
C ARG A 982 -17.29 -1.67 -48.20
N PRO A 983 -17.32 -0.47 -48.82
CA PRO A 983 -17.25 0.80 -48.11
C PRO A 983 -18.44 1.01 -47.16
N ASP A 984 -18.17 1.48 -45.95
CA ASP A 984 -19.16 1.86 -44.94
C ASP A 984 -19.27 3.39 -44.78
N SER A 985 -19.96 3.86 -43.73
CA SER A 985 -20.15 5.29 -43.49
C SER A 985 -18.85 6.04 -43.19
N THR A 986 -17.80 5.35 -42.71
CA THR A 986 -16.48 5.95 -42.41
C THR A 986 -15.72 6.36 -43.66
N ILE A 987 -16.03 5.79 -44.83
CA ILE A 987 -15.44 6.15 -46.13
C ILE A 987 -16.22 7.29 -46.79
N TRP A 988 -17.54 7.14 -46.87
CA TRP A 988 -18.39 8.10 -47.58
C TRP A 988 -18.54 9.42 -46.82
N GLY A 989 -18.44 9.42 -45.49
CA GLY A 989 -18.50 10.62 -44.65
C GLY A 989 -17.39 11.64 -44.96
N PRO A 990 -16.10 11.26 -44.82
CA PRO A 990 -14.97 12.12 -45.19
C PRO A 990 -15.00 12.58 -46.65
N LEU A 991 -15.40 11.70 -47.58
CA LEU A 991 -15.54 12.09 -48.99
C LEU A 991 -16.61 13.17 -49.19
N LEU A 992 -17.77 13.03 -48.55
CA LEU A 992 -18.83 14.04 -48.59
C LEU A 992 -18.38 15.37 -47.99
N ALA A 993 -17.63 15.33 -46.88
CA ALA A 993 -17.04 16.52 -46.26
C ALA A 993 -16.02 17.20 -47.20
N ALA A 994 -15.17 16.43 -47.87
CA ALA A 994 -14.24 16.94 -48.89
C ALA A 994 -14.96 17.55 -50.11
N CYS A 995 -16.06 16.92 -50.56
CA CYS A 995 -16.89 17.47 -51.63
C CYS A 995 -17.56 18.79 -51.22
N GLN A 996 -17.94 18.94 -49.95
CA GLN A 996 -18.43 20.21 -49.41
C GLN A 996 -17.33 21.30 -49.47
N LEU A 997 -16.09 20.94 -49.15
CA LEU A 997 -14.95 21.87 -49.14
C LEU A 997 -14.66 22.45 -50.54
N HIS A 998 -14.70 21.61 -51.59
CA HIS A 998 -14.40 21.98 -52.97
C HIS A 998 -15.63 22.29 -53.83
N GLY A 999 -16.84 22.19 -53.26
CA GLY A 999 -18.09 22.42 -53.98
C GLY A 999 -18.41 21.38 -55.07
N ASN A 1000 -17.90 20.15 -54.98
CA ASN A 1000 -18.17 19.08 -55.95
C ASN A 1000 -19.54 18.44 -55.68
N VAL A 1001 -20.57 18.96 -56.35
CA VAL A 1001 -21.96 18.57 -56.08
C VAL A 1001 -22.29 17.15 -56.55
N ASP A 1002 -21.78 16.73 -57.71
CA ASP A 1002 -22.13 15.42 -58.29
C ASP A 1002 -21.64 14.26 -57.42
N LEU A 1003 -20.40 14.37 -56.93
CA LEU A 1003 -19.84 13.35 -56.02
C LEU A 1003 -20.45 13.44 -54.62
N ALA A 1004 -20.82 14.64 -54.16
CA ALA A 1004 -21.55 14.81 -52.89
C ALA A 1004 -22.93 14.14 -52.93
N GLU A 1005 -23.69 14.27 -54.02
CA GLU A 1005 -24.99 13.60 -54.18
C GLU A 1005 -24.84 12.07 -54.18
N LYS A 1006 -23.79 11.56 -54.84
CA LYS A 1006 -23.46 10.13 -54.85
C LYS A 1006 -23.08 9.61 -53.46
N ALA A 1007 -22.17 10.30 -52.76
CA ALA A 1007 -21.76 9.92 -51.41
C ALA A 1007 -22.92 9.99 -50.40
N ALA A 1008 -23.76 11.03 -50.49
CA ALA A 1008 -24.97 11.15 -49.66
C ALA A 1008 -25.99 10.04 -49.93
N LYS A 1009 -26.11 9.58 -51.18
CA LYS A 1009 -26.99 8.45 -51.53
C LYS A 1009 -26.51 7.15 -50.88
N GLU A 1010 -25.22 6.86 -50.94
CA GLU A 1010 -24.64 5.68 -50.28
C GLU A 1010 -24.79 5.78 -48.75
N LEU A 1011 -24.51 6.95 -48.16
CA LEU A 1011 -24.74 7.19 -46.73
C LEU A 1011 -26.22 7.05 -46.32
N SER A 1012 -27.16 7.47 -47.18
CA SER A 1012 -28.59 7.31 -46.90
C SER A 1012 -29.04 5.84 -46.88
N ALA A 1013 -28.35 4.96 -47.61
CA ALA A 1013 -28.61 3.54 -47.62
C ALA A 1013 -27.99 2.83 -46.40
N LEU A 1014 -26.84 3.31 -45.93
CA LEU A 1014 -26.14 2.77 -44.77
C LEU A 1014 -26.73 3.27 -43.44
N GLU A 1015 -27.03 4.57 -43.36
CA GLU A 1015 -27.52 5.25 -42.15
C GLU A 1015 -28.72 6.17 -42.47
N PRO A 1016 -29.92 5.60 -42.67
CA PRO A 1016 -31.10 6.36 -43.07
C PRO A 1016 -31.55 7.40 -42.02
N GLU A 1017 -31.29 7.13 -40.74
CA GLU A 1017 -31.70 7.97 -39.60
C GLU A 1017 -30.69 9.10 -39.31
N SER A 1018 -29.48 9.05 -39.89
CA SER A 1018 -28.39 9.99 -39.59
C SER A 1018 -28.65 11.40 -40.16
N ASP A 1019 -28.42 12.43 -39.35
CA ASP A 1019 -28.54 13.83 -39.76
C ASP A 1019 -27.28 14.36 -40.46
N ILE A 1020 -26.12 13.72 -40.24
CA ILE A 1020 -24.79 14.14 -40.69
C ILE A 1020 -24.75 14.36 -42.21
N TRP A 1021 -25.14 13.36 -43.00
CA TRP A 1021 -25.07 13.46 -44.46
C TRP A 1021 -26.09 14.47 -45.03
N ARG A 1022 -27.25 14.64 -44.36
CA ARG A 1022 -28.27 15.64 -44.75
C ARG A 1022 -27.77 17.05 -44.52
N VAL A 1023 -27.12 17.30 -43.37
CA VAL A 1023 -26.51 18.60 -43.05
C VAL A 1023 -25.38 18.91 -44.03
N SER A 1024 -24.45 17.97 -44.25
CA SER A 1024 -23.32 18.16 -45.16
C SER A 1024 -23.79 18.41 -46.60
N LEU A 1025 -24.72 17.61 -47.14
CA LEU A 1025 -25.28 17.82 -48.48
C LEU A 1025 -26.02 19.17 -48.60
N SER A 1026 -26.81 19.56 -47.58
CA SER A 1026 -27.46 20.87 -47.55
C SER A 1026 -26.44 22.02 -47.54
N ASN A 1027 -25.31 21.87 -46.84
CA ASN A 1027 -24.26 22.87 -46.81
C ASN A 1027 -23.52 22.92 -48.17
N THR A 1028 -23.28 21.78 -48.81
CA THR A 1028 -22.70 21.71 -50.17
C THR A 1028 -23.58 22.47 -51.17
N TYR A 1029 -24.90 22.22 -51.18
CA TYR A 1029 -25.83 22.99 -52.03
C TYR A 1029 -25.81 24.49 -51.73
N ALA A 1030 -25.73 24.87 -50.46
CA ALA A 1030 -25.63 26.28 -50.08
C ALA A 1030 -24.32 26.93 -50.55
N SER A 1031 -23.19 26.21 -50.46
CA SER A 1031 -21.86 26.70 -50.86
C SER A 1031 -21.77 27.02 -52.37
N VAL A 1032 -22.48 26.27 -53.20
CA VAL A 1032 -22.54 26.46 -54.67
C VAL A 1032 -23.73 27.35 -55.08
N GLY A 1033 -24.49 27.91 -54.13
CA GLY A 1033 -25.62 28.81 -54.39
C GLY A 1033 -26.93 28.13 -54.83
N ARG A 1034 -27.03 26.80 -54.74
CA ARG A 1034 -28.26 26.01 -54.98
C ARG A 1034 -29.22 26.07 -53.78
N TRP A 1035 -29.64 27.28 -53.40
CA TRP A 1035 -30.45 27.52 -52.19
C TRP A 1035 -31.79 26.76 -52.14
N ARG A 1036 -32.42 26.48 -53.29
CA ARG A 1036 -33.67 25.70 -53.34
C ARG A 1036 -33.48 24.25 -52.90
N ASP A 1037 -32.40 23.61 -53.36
CA ASP A 1037 -32.10 22.21 -53.02
C ASP A 1037 -31.69 22.09 -51.56
N ALA A 1038 -30.88 23.04 -51.06
CA ALA A 1038 -30.57 23.16 -49.64
C ALA A 1038 -31.85 23.32 -48.79
N ALA A 1039 -32.81 24.16 -49.21
CA ALA A 1039 -34.06 24.34 -48.51
C ALA A 1039 -34.94 23.07 -48.50
N LYS A 1040 -34.90 22.28 -49.58
CA LYS A 1040 -35.61 21.00 -49.69
C LYS A 1040 -35.07 19.95 -48.73
N ILE A 1041 -33.74 19.79 -48.63
CA ILE A 1041 -33.13 18.89 -47.64
C ILE A 1041 -33.48 19.36 -46.22
N ARG A 1042 -33.47 20.67 -45.96
CA ARG A 1042 -33.83 21.23 -44.64
C ARG A 1042 -35.31 21.08 -44.28
N SER A 1043 -36.24 21.07 -45.25
CA SER A 1043 -37.64 20.76 -44.97
C SER A 1043 -37.84 19.29 -44.67
N GLU A 1044 -37.12 18.41 -45.37
CA GLU A 1044 -37.13 16.97 -45.11
C GLU A 1044 -36.59 16.63 -43.72
N MET A 1045 -35.45 17.21 -43.31
CA MET A 1045 -34.92 17.06 -41.95
C MET A 1045 -35.96 17.43 -40.88
N ARG A 1046 -36.65 18.56 -41.05
CA ARG A 1046 -37.71 19.00 -40.13
C ARG A 1046 -38.90 18.04 -40.09
N ARG A 1047 -39.26 17.44 -41.22
CA ARG A 1047 -40.34 16.46 -41.31
C ARG A 1047 -40.03 15.17 -40.54
N VAL A 1048 -38.76 14.77 -40.53
CA VAL A 1048 -38.27 13.56 -39.84
C VAL A 1048 -37.94 13.85 -38.36
N GLY A 1049 -38.09 15.10 -37.90
CA GLY A 1049 -37.79 15.50 -36.52
C GLY A 1049 -36.29 15.71 -36.25
N LEU A 1050 -35.44 15.59 -37.27
CA LEU A 1050 -34.01 15.84 -37.18
C LEU A 1050 -33.74 17.35 -37.09
N ARG A 1051 -33.02 17.76 -36.04
CA ARG A 1051 -32.60 19.15 -35.84
C ARG A 1051 -31.10 19.24 -35.97
N LYS A 1052 -30.62 20.18 -36.77
CA LYS A 1052 -29.21 20.55 -36.80
C LYS A 1052 -28.83 21.14 -35.44
N GLU A 1053 -27.90 20.51 -34.74
CA GLU A 1053 -27.23 21.17 -33.62
C GLU A 1053 -26.41 22.35 -34.14
N THR A 1054 -26.65 23.52 -33.55
CA THR A 1054 -25.86 24.71 -33.89
C THR A 1054 -24.47 24.55 -33.33
N GLY A 1055 -23.46 24.47 -34.19
CA GLY A 1055 -22.07 24.55 -33.77
C GLY A 1055 -21.82 25.83 -32.97
N TRP A 1056 -21.15 25.68 -31.84
CA TRP A 1056 -20.81 26.75 -30.93
C TRP A 1056 -19.31 26.74 -30.64
N SER A 1057 -18.78 27.88 -30.25
CA SER A 1057 -17.41 28.07 -29.83
C SER A 1057 -17.41 28.66 -28.44
N PHE A 1058 -16.46 28.24 -27.61
CA PHE A 1058 -16.33 28.73 -26.25
C PHE A 1058 -15.23 29.78 -26.21
N VAL A 1059 -15.52 30.98 -25.70
CA VAL A 1059 -14.54 32.06 -25.58
C VAL A 1059 -14.49 32.51 -24.13
N ASP A 1060 -13.29 32.50 -23.56
CA ASP A 1060 -12.98 33.06 -22.23
C ASP A 1060 -12.36 34.46 -22.43
N VAL A 1061 -13.09 35.51 -22.03
CA VAL A 1061 -12.65 36.90 -22.13
C VAL A 1061 -12.46 37.46 -20.72
N GLY A 1062 -11.21 37.59 -20.28
CA GLY A 1062 -10.88 38.24 -19.01
C GLY A 1062 -11.07 37.38 -17.76
N GLY A 1063 -11.23 36.05 -17.89
CA GLY A 1063 -11.30 35.12 -16.75
C GLY A 1063 -12.63 35.14 -15.99
N VAL A 1064 -13.68 35.72 -16.57
CA VAL A 1064 -15.06 35.68 -16.06
C VAL A 1064 -15.87 34.75 -16.96
N GLU A 1065 -16.55 33.77 -16.36
CA GLU A 1065 -17.43 32.75 -16.94
C GLU A 1065 -17.46 32.67 -18.48
N GLY A 1066 -16.86 31.60 -19.01
CA GLY A 1066 -16.76 31.42 -20.46
C GLY A 1066 -18.13 31.38 -21.15
N PHE A 1067 -18.22 32.10 -22.27
CA PHE A 1067 -19.46 32.33 -22.99
C PHE A 1067 -19.56 31.39 -24.20
N LYS A 1068 -20.63 30.59 -24.26
CA LYS A 1068 -20.97 29.77 -25.45
C LYS A 1068 -21.47 30.68 -26.57
N PHE A 1069 -20.66 30.83 -27.61
CA PHE A 1069 -20.90 31.70 -28.75
C PHE A 1069 -21.35 30.89 -29.96
N VAL A 1070 -22.42 31.32 -30.64
CA VAL A 1070 -22.87 30.72 -31.91
C VAL A 1070 -22.53 31.67 -33.05
N SER A 1071 -22.41 31.17 -34.29
CA SER A 1071 -22.20 32.04 -35.46
C SER A 1071 -23.21 33.19 -35.50
N ALA A 1072 -22.71 34.44 -35.63
CA ALA A 1072 -23.50 35.68 -35.60
C ALA A 1072 -24.14 36.04 -34.24
N ASP A 1073 -23.76 35.38 -33.15
CA ASP A 1073 -24.18 35.76 -31.80
C ASP A 1073 -23.55 37.08 -31.37
N THR A 1074 -24.32 37.97 -30.74
CA THR A 1074 -23.87 39.28 -30.25
C THR A 1074 -24.26 39.51 -28.79
N ARG A 1075 -24.65 38.45 -28.07
CA ARG A 1075 -25.12 38.53 -26.68
C ARG A 1075 -24.01 38.86 -25.67
N HIS A 1076 -22.75 38.65 -26.04
CA HIS A 1076 -21.61 38.97 -25.16
C HIS A 1076 -21.38 40.48 -25.09
N HIS A 1077 -21.11 41.01 -23.90
CA HIS A 1077 -20.92 42.46 -23.68
C HIS A 1077 -19.74 43.05 -24.48
N ASP A 1078 -18.68 42.27 -24.72
CA ASP A 1078 -17.53 42.63 -25.57
C ASP A 1078 -17.63 42.12 -27.02
N ALA A 1079 -18.81 41.73 -27.52
CA ALA A 1079 -18.98 41.12 -28.85
C ALA A 1079 -18.32 41.93 -29.98
N GLU A 1080 -18.41 43.26 -29.95
CA GLU A 1080 -17.80 44.13 -30.97
C GLU A 1080 -16.27 44.00 -31.02
N LYS A 1081 -15.61 43.94 -29.87
CA LYS A 1081 -14.16 43.71 -29.80
C LYS A 1081 -13.81 42.30 -30.29
N ILE A 1082 -14.57 41.29 -29.88
CA ILE A 1082 -14.36 39.90 -30.31
C ILE A 1082 -14.44 39.80 -31.85
N TYR A 1083 -15.48 40.36 -32.46
CA TYR A 1083 -15.62 40.38 -33.92
C TYR A 1083 -14.53 41.22 -34.60
N SER A 1084 -14.05 42.30 -33.98
CA SER A 1084 -12.94 43.08 -34.53
C SER A 1084 -11.64 42.27 -34.62
N VAL A 1085 -11.34 41.47 -33.58
CA VAL A 1085 -10.18 40.57 -33.54
C VAL A 1085 -10.36 39.44 -34.54
N TRP A 1086 -11.53 38.81 -34.57
CA TRP A 1086 -11.87 37.77 -35.54
C TRP A 1086 -11.72 38.25 -36.99
N HIS A 1087 -12.25 39.42 -37.32
CA HIS A 1087 -12.08 40.01 -38.65
C HIS A 1087 -10.61 40.35 -38.95
N SER A 1088 -9.85 40.79 -37.96
CA SER A 1088 -8.40 41.00 -38.11
C SER A 1088 -7.66 39.69 -38.41
N MET A 1089 -7.98 38.62 -37.69
CA MET A 1089 -7.43 37.28 -37.94
C MET A 1089 -7.82 36.76 -39.33
N ASN A 1090 -9.09 36.89 -39.73
CA ASN A 1090 -9.53 36.49 -41.07
C ASN A 1090 -8.82 37.25 -42.18
N ARG A 1091 -8.59 38.57 -42.01
CA ARG A 1091 -7.77 39.34 -42.96
C ARG A 1091 -6.34 38.82 -43.00
N HIS A 1092 -5.72 38.60 -41.85
CA HIS A 1092 -4.35 38.10 -41.77
C HIS A 1092 -4.21 36.69 -42.39
N MET A 1093 -5.18 35.81 -42.17
CA MET A 1093 -5.23 34.48 -42.79
C MET A 1093 -5.46 34.55 -44.30
N ALA A 1094 -6.30 35.48 -44.77
CA ALA A 1094 -6.49 35.71 -46.20
C ALA A 1094 -5.23 36.27 -46.87
N ASP A 1095 -4.51 37.16 -46.20
CA ASP A 1095 -3.23 37.71 -46.66
C ASP A 1095 -2.15 36.61 -46.73
N LEU A 1096 -2.05 35.77 -45.69
CA LEU A 1096 -1.17 34.59 -45.69
C LEU A 1096 -1.53 33.57 -46.78
N ALA A 1097 -2.82 33.29 -46.98
CA ALA A 1097 -3.27 32.40 -48.05
C ALA A 1097 -2.95 32.96 -49.44
N ALA A 1098 -3.06 34.29 -49.62
CA ALA A 1098 -2.67 34.97 -50.85
C ALA A 1098 -1.14 34.94 -51.09
N ASP A 1099 -0.34 35.01 -50.02
CA ASP A 1099 1.12 34.89 -50.10
C ASP A 1099 1.59 33.44 -50.29
N VAL A 1100 0.91 32.44 -49.71
CA VAL A 1100 1.15 31.01 -49.97
C VAL A 1100 0.79 30.64 -51.42
N HIS A 1101 -0.26 31.23 -51.99
CA HIS A 1101 -0.56 31.09 -53.41
C HIS A 1101 0.48 31.75 -54.32
N LYS A 1102 1.16 32.82 -53.89
CA LYS A 1102 2.31 33.41 -54.60
C LYS A 1102 3.61 32.63 -54.43
N LEU A 1103 3.77 31.90 -53.32
CA LEU A 1103 4.94 31.07 -53.01
C LEU A 1103 4.86 29.65 -53.59
N ASN A 1104 3.90 29.38 -54.49
CA ASN A 1104 3.75 28.10 -55.17
C ASN A 1104 4.24 28.16 -56.65
N PRO A 1105 5.57 28.23 -56.93
CA PRO A 1105 6.10 28.11 -58.29
C PRO A 1105 6.26 26.64 -58.71
N ILE A 1106 5.23 25.80 -58.50
CA ILE A 1106 5.22 24.40 -59.00
C ILE A 1106 3.89 24.08 -59.71
N SER A 1107 3.26 25.08 -60.34
CA SER A 1107 2.24 24.86 -61.38
C SER A 1107 2.78 25.08 -62.80
N ALA A 1108 4.10 25.14 -62.95
CA ALA A 1108 4.79 25.17 -64.23
C ALA A 1108 6.04 24.28 -64.22
N ILE A 1109 5.86 22.97 -64.05
CA ILE A 1109 6.68 21.86 -64.60
C ILE A 1109 5.74 20.66 -64.77
#